data_AF-A0A1A7KGU0-F1
#
_entry.id   AF-A0A1A7KGU0-F1
#
_cell.length_a   1.000
_cell.length_b   1.000
_cell.length_c   1.000
_cell.angle_alpha   90.00
_cell.angle_beta   90.00
_cell.angle_gamma   90.00
#
_symmetry.space_group_name_H-M   'P 1'
#
loop_
_entity.id
_entity.type
_entity.pdbx_description
1 polymer ?
#
loop_
_entity_poly.entity_id
_entity_poly.type
_entity_poly.pdbx_seq_one_letter_code
_entity_poly.pdbx_strand_id
1 'polypeptide(L)'
;MIKRIVLITAFLFSQILFSQKPESVYYDKEWKVTSKSNASYYRLIPMKELGELILLQDFYIDGTPQFEGYVFKKDENAYVGDIVWYDEYGNDNDFRQYRNDTKNLTLLYYHPNGKLRKKVQYKNGVKDGETIIYGTDGAILMKGIYTKGKPTNGSFEKAKNSDDYDYNTRGEESQSRIEDSIVPPPPPLSTTVGIEPQTVELLAPIDDERNSSKKSKNRKTITEKIFWKDSKQLAQEIVYEIGSYDFKLIGQKDYDQSGKLIQVLNEIDFNQYVNGFVNGVEYQYYLKNNFATGLKEKAKYINGSRSGMIISYFPNGKVSSETMYQDGIKNGDEVLYSNDGNLKNKRIYKENEPFQGNFDEKMDELTVNLNYSNGVKEGEAIAADEEKHIVAKGIYKNGKPFNGTFVVELNDRSDDFELINVENFKKTGLQKVFGYRLDNLEKTYTIKDEKQNGMTTFYDDGKIVGTLEYKNDEPYSGTLVGEGKTSVYKNGKIADETFFEDSYNKDRIQKQKIYENGILAKIKDYSFTIAEKPQEFYEGIYKNEKPFSGYFETEDNREFKQVDYLEDGIRKFQYSNDYLKNMDNYRHQLYDIKSTYKNGKIFDGVEYKLNEKQFVSRYWKNGILKSFDWDLFAMHYFNRIHFELKNNNIEIIDMQGKKSAVITIDISKNGFDKKLSIDGKVIDDTIKNYLESKYSETVTLYYEDNDKIISKKVNVQDEPIEPSEGIELFYKVYAVIADFPTVQEVFNNLADKFINNKFIEETDENLILTGVQIDSTGKPKDGILITPAQNNTYTLQLYMNRKLMKIVENVTFNKVKEEVKKLEIID
;
A
#
# COMPACT_ATOMS: atom_id res chain seq x y z
N MET A 1 46.06 -29.83 80.63
CA MET A 1 44.62 -29.62 80.43
C MET A 1 44.38 -28.12 80.18
N ILE A 2 44.81 -27.60 79.02
CA ILE A 2 44.14 -26.63 78.12
C ILE A 2 45.23 -26.46 77.04
N LYS A 3 45.16 -27.23 75.95
CA LYS A 3 46.00 -27.11 74.72
C LYS A 3 45.78 -28.25 73.71
N ARG A 4 44.96 -29.27 74.04
CA ARG A 4 44.56 -30.33 73.10
C ARG A 4 43.08 -30.30 72.68
N ILE A 5 42.32 -29.28 73.09
CA ILE A 5 40.88 -29.12 72.75
C ILE A 5 40.64 -28.02 71.70
N VAL A 6 41.68 -27.32 71.24
CA VAL A 6 41.55 -26.24 70.22
C VAL A 6 41.90 -26.72 68.80
N LEU A 7 42.47 -27.92 68.63
CA LEU A 7 42.84 -28.44 67.30
C LEU A 7 41.83 -29.41 66.66
N ILE A 8 40.79 -29.84 67.39
CA ILE A 8 39.74 -30.73 66.87
C ILE A 8 38.46 -29.96 66.53
N THR A 9 38.28 -28.75 67.07
CA THR A 9 37.22 -27.81 66.66
C THR A 9 37.55 -27.05 65.37
N ALA A 10 38.81 -27.03 64.92
CA ALA A 10 39.22 -26.43 63.64
C ALA A 10 39.14 -27.40 62.44
N PHE A 11 39.02 -28.71 62.66
CA PHE A 11 38.91 -29.72 61.60
C PHE A 11 37.47 -30.19 61.34
N LEU A 12 36.52 -29.82 62.23
CA LEU A 12 35.07 -30.06 62.05
C LEU A 12 34.32 -28.85 61.45
N PHE A 13 35.01 -27.74 61.19
CA PHE A 13 34.47 -26.56 60.48
C PHE A 13 34.99 -26.39 59.04
N SER A 14 35.79 -27.34 58.52
CA SER A 14 36.27 -27.31 57.12
C SER A 14 35.56 -28.30 56.18
N GLN A 15 34.40 -28.85 56.61
CA GLN A 15 33.59 -29.79 55.81
C GLN A 15 32.15 -29.27 55.56
N ILE A 16 31.87 -27.98 55.85
CA ILE A 16 30.63 -27.32 55.43
C ILE A 16 30.97 -26.16 54.47
N LEU A 17 31.64 -26.52 53.38
CA LEU A 17 31.40 -25.88 52.10
C LEU A 17 30.75 -26.96 51.23
N PHE A 18 29.50 -27.30 51.57
CA PHE A 18 28.61 -27.83 50.56
C PHE A 18 28.51 -26.74 49.50
N SER A 19 29.25 -26.91 48.40
CA SER A 19 28.76 -26.48 47.10
C SER A 19 27.34 -27.03 47.02
N GLN A 20 26.35 -26.18 47.25
CA GLN A 20 24.98 -26.49 46.90
C GLN A 20 25.05 -26.84 45.41
N LYS A 21 24.79 -28.11 45.06
CA LYS A 21 24.61 -28.47 43.67
C LYS A 21 23.47 -27.58 43.18
N PRO A 22 23.65 -26.85 42.06
CA PRO A 22 22.57 -26.01 41.57
C PRO A 22 21.35 -26.89 41.33
N GLU A 23 20.26 -26.59 42.02
CA GLU A 23 18.97 -27.22 41.74
C GLU A 23 18.46 -26.67 40.42
N SER A 24 17.85 -27.52 39.60
CA SER A 24 17.34 -27.14 38.29
C SER A 24 15.82 -27.20 38.28
N VAL A 25 15.17 -26.18 37.71
CA VAL A 25 13.75 -26.22 37.38
C VAL A 25 13.63 -26.58 35.92
N TYR A 26 12.77 -27.54 35.60
CA TYR A 26 12.61 -28.11 34.27
C TYR A 26 11.29 -27.63 33.64
N TYR A 27 11.31 -27.33 32.34
CA TYR A 27 10.16 -26.81 31.59
C TYR A 27 9.91 -27.61 30.31
N ASP A 28 8.64 -27.79 29.93
CA ASP A 28 8.24 -28.34 28.63
C ASP A 28 8.38 -27.30 27.49
N LYS A 29 7.91 -27.64 26.27
CA LYS A 29 8.03 -26.75 25.10
C LYS A 29 7.19 -25.48 25.26
N GLU A 30 6.16 -25.52 26.09
CA GLU A 30 5.24 -24.44 26.40
C GLU A 30 5.64 -23.66 27.67
N TRP A 31 6.87 -23.85 28.16
CA TRP A 31 7.42 -23.21 29.37
C TRP A 31 6.64 -23.51 30.66
N LYS A 32 5.96 -24.66 30.74
CA LYS A 32 5.31 -25.13 31.97
C LYS A 32 6.26 -26.02 32.76
N VAL A 33 6.27 -25.85 34.08
CA VAL A 33 7.12 -26.64 34.98
C VAL A 33 6.78 -28.13 34.84
N THR A 34 7.80 -28.96 34.61
CA THR A 34 7.66 -30.39 34.35
C THR A 34 8.79 -31.20 34.99
N SER A 35 8.79 -32.52 34.76
CA SER A 35 9.87 -33.41 35.18
C SER A 35 11.02 -33.41 34.17
N LYS A 36 12.25 -33.71 34.62
CA LYS A 36 13.44 -33.76 33.76
C LYS A 36 13.28 -34.63 32.50
N SER A 37 12.54 -35.73 32.58
CA SER A 37 12.34 -36.65 31.44
C SER A 37 11.45 -36.07 30.34
N ASN A 38 10.58 -35.10 30.68
CA ASN A 38 9.63 -34.48 29.75
C ASN A 38 10.06 -33.05 29.39
N ALA A 39 11.22 -32.61 29.86
CA ALA A 39 11.68 -31.25 29.75
C ALA A 39 12.31 -30.99 28.37
N SER A 40 12.00 -29.82 27.81
CA SER A 40 12.73 -29.25 26.67
C SER A 40 13.75 -28.20 27.11
N TYR A 41 13.52 -27.57 28.28
CA TYR A 41 14.38 -26.54 28.84
C TYR A 41 14.62 -26.74 30.34
N TYR A 42 15.66 -26.12 30.87
CA TYR A 42 15.86 -26.01 32.32
C TYR A 42 16.54 -24.69 32.71
N ARG A 43 16.28 -24.27 33.96
CA ARG A 43 16.86 -23.10 34.61
C ARG A 43 17.70 -23.52 35.81
N LEU A 44 18.88 -22.91 35.99
CA LEU A 44 19.75 -23.15 37.14
C LEU A 44 19.40 -22.22 38.32
N ILE A 45 19.34 -22.77 39.53
CA ILE A 45 19.08 -22.06 40.79
C ILE A 45 20.21 -22.40 41.80
N PRO A 46 20.72 -21.44 42.61
CA PRO A 46 20.32 -20.03 42.69
C PRO A 46 20.91 -19.18 41.55
N MET A 47 20.15 -18.19 41.11
CA MET A 47 20.57 -17.21 40.11
C MET A 47 21.48 -16.14 40.74
N LYS A 48 22.32 -15.50 39.93
CA LYS A 48 23.15 -14.38 40.40
C LYS A 48 22.27 -13.16 40.63
N GLU A 49 22.16 -12.73 41.89
CA GLU A 49 21.38 -11.56 42.26
C GLU A 49 22.20 -10.26 42.18
N LEU A 50 21.56 -9.18 41.75
CA LEU A 50 22.12 -7.82 41.74
C LEU A 50 21.06 -6.83 42.23
N GLY A 51 20.99 -6.61 43.54
CA GLY A 51 19.98 -5.75 44.16
C GLY A 51 18.56 -6.27 43.89
N GLU A 52 17.77 -5.51 43.14
CA GLU A 52 16.40 -5.85 42.73
C GLU A 52 16.32 -6.73 41.47
N LEU A 53 17.46 -7.05 40.87
CA LEU A 53 17.57 -7.84 39.64
C LEU A 53 18.15 -9.23 39.91
N ILE A 54 17.88 -10.14 38.99
CA ILE A 54 18.51 -11.46 38.86
C ILE A 54 19.01 -11.62 37.42
N LEU A 55 20.21 -12.19 37.27
CA LEU A 55 20.69 -12.65 35.97
C LEU A 55 20.10 -14.03 35.71
N LEU A 56 19.11 -14.07 34.83
CA LEU A 56 18.38 -15.27 34.46
C LEU A 56 19.11 -15.95 33.29
N GLN A 57 19.29 -17.26 33.41
CA GLN A 57 19.93 -18.09 32.40
C GLN A 57 19.13 -19.39 32.23
N ASP A 58 18.62 -19.59 31.02
CA ASP A 58 17.91 -20.81 30.63
C ASP A 58 18.72 -21.59 29.61
N PHE A 59 18.49 -22.90 29.60
CA PHE A 59 19.22 -23.85 28.78
C PHE A 59 18.24 -24.80 28.11
N TYR A 60 18.53 -25.21 26.88
CA TYR A 60 17.96 -26.40 26.28
C TYR A 60 18.33 -27.63 27.12
N ILE A 61 17.53 -28.70 27.02
CA ILE A 61 17.71 -29.91 27.84
C ILE A 61 19.07 -30.60 27.67
N ASP A 62 19.73 -30.39 26.53
CA ASP A 62 21.08 -30.87 26.23
C ASP A 62 22.20 -30.06 26.93
N GLY A 63 21.84 -28.95 27.59
CA GLY A 63 22.75 -28.04 28.28
C GLY A 63 23.22 -26.85 27.44
N THR A 64 22.75 -26.72 26.21
CA THR A 64 23.03 -25.56 25.36
C THR A 64 22.31 -24.33 25.92
N PRO A 65 22.96 -23.15 26.06
CA PRO A 65 22.27 -21.93 26.48
C PRO A 65 21.10 -21.61 25.56
N GLN A 66 20.00 -21.13 26.12
CA GLN A 66 18.77 -20.75 25.42
C GLN A 66 18.42 -19.28 25.65
N PHE A 67 18.70 -18.76 26.85
CA PHE A 67 18.47 -17.36 27.20
C PHE A 67 19.52 -16.85 28.20
N GLU A 68 19.89 -15.57 28.08
CA GLU A 68 20.61 -14.84 29.12
C GLU A 68 20.15 -13.38 29.18
N GLY A 69 19.78 -12.90 30.37
CA GLY A 69 19.39 -11.51 30.57
C GLY A 69 19.11 -11.16 32.02
N TYR A 70 19.15 -9.86 32.35
CA TYR A 70 18.69 -9.39 33.66
C TYR A 70 17.18 -9.21 33.67
N VAL A 71 16.53 -9.66 34.73
CA VAL A 71 15.09 -9.47 34.98
C VAL A 71 14.85 -8.97 36.40
N PHE A 72 13.68 -8.38 36.66
CA PHE A 72 13.30 -8.00 38.02
C PHE A 72 12.95 -9.25 38.86
N LYS A 73 13.40 -9.28 40.11
CA LYS A 73 13.09 -10.38 41.06
C LYS A 73 11.60 -10.63 41.27
N LYS A 74 10.78 -9.59 41.09
CA LYS A 74 9.32 -9.64 41.30
C LYS A 74 8.56 -10.01 40.03
N ASP A 75 9.21 -9.94 38.87
CA ASP A 75 8.60 -10.19 37.56
C ASP A 75 9.69 -10.62 36.57
N GLU A 76 9.74 -11.92 36.28
CA GLU A 76 10.73 -12.50 35.38
C GLU A 76 10.51 -12.11 33.91
N ASN A 77 9.37 -11.51 33.56
CA ASN A 77 9.10 -10.98 32.22
C ASN A 77 9.48 -9.50 32.06
N ALA A 78 9.92 -8.85 33.15
CA ALA A 78 10.40 -7.48 33.12
C ALA A 78 11.92 -7.46 32.96
N TYR A 79 12.38 -7.25 31.73
CA TYR A 79 13.78 -7.31 31.31
C TYR A 79 14.53 -5.99 31.56
N VAL A 80 15.84 -6.08 31.75
CA VAL A 80 16.73 -4.92 31.99
C VAL A 80 18.05 -5.11 31.26
N GLY A 81 18.51 -4.09 30.53
CA GLY A 81 19.80 -4.12 29.85
C GLY A 81 19.84 -5.02 28.63
N ASP A 82 20.96 -5.68 28.39
CA ASP A 82 21.20 -6.46 27.18
C ASP A 82 20.72 -7.90 27.37
N ILE A 83 19.85 -8.35 26.48
CA ILE A 83 19.19 -9.66 26.52
C ILE A 83 19.54 -10.45 25.26
N VAL A 84 19.86 -11.73 25.41
CA VAL A 84 20.25 -12.62 24.31
C VAL A 84 19.44 -13.91 24.38
N TRP A 85 18.86 -14.32 23.25
CA TRP A 85 18.33 -15.66 23.03
C TRP A 85 19.25 -16.41 22.09
N TYR A 86 19.37 -17.72 22.31
CA TYR A 86 20.24 -18.57 21.51
C TYR A 86 19.46 -19.66 20.76
N ASP A 87 19.97 -20.04 19.60
CA ASP A 87 19.47 -21.17 18.82
C ASP A 87 19.82 -22.52 19.49
N GLU A 88 19.31 -23.62 18.93
CA GLU A 88 19.59 -24.99 19.39
C GLU A 88 21.08 -25.38 19.32
N TYR A 89 21.91 -24.63 18.60
CA TYR A 89 23.37 -24.80 18.52
C TYR A 89 24.11 -23.87 19.50
N GLY A 90 23.38 -23.03 20.23
CA GLY A 90 23.89 -22.09 21.22
C GLY A 90 24.55 -20.85 20.61
N ASN A 91 24.23 -20.51 19.37
CA ASN A 91 24.59 -19.25 18.71
C ASN A 91 23.51 -18.19 18.96
N ASP A 92 23.88 -16.92 18.89
CA ASP A 92 23.01 -15.76 19.07
C ASP A 92 21.90 -15.77 18.01
N ASN A 93 20.65 -15.88 18.46
CA ASN A 93 19.46 -15.93 17.63
C ASN A 93 18.67 -14.62 17.67
N ASP A 94 18.48 -14.05 18.86
CA ASP A 94 17.86 -12.74 19.04
C ASP A 94 18.60 -11.93 20.11
N PHE A 95 18.54 -10.60 19.98
CA PHE A 95 19.19 -9.65 20.87
C PHE A 95 18.34 -8.41 21.08
N ARG A 96 18.08 -8.06 22.33
CA ARG A 96 17.32 -6.87 22.71
C ARG A 96 18.05 -6.02 23.74
N GLN A 97 17.77 -4.72 23.75
CA GLN A 97 18.34 -3.76 24.69
C GLN A 97 17.23 -3.06 25.43
N TYR A 98 16.98 -3.47 26.67
CA TYR A 98 16.00 -2.84 27.55
C TYR A 98 16.61 -1.71 28.35
N ARG A 99 15.79 -0.71 28.66
CA ARG A 99 16.20 0.36 29.58
C ARG A 99 16.58 -0.18 30.95
N ASN A 100 17.58 0.45 31.57
CA ASN A 100 17.96 0.20 32.95
C ASN A 100 17.64 1.39 33.84
N ASP A 101 16.37 1.50 34.21
CA ASP A 101 15.86 2.54 35.11
C ASP A 101 16.02 2.15 36.60
N THR A 102 16.87 1.15 36.89
CA THR A 102 17.11 0.62 38.24
C THR A 102 18.20 1.42 38.97
N LYS A 103 18.35 1.16 40.29
CA LYS A 103 19.48 1.73 41.06
C LYS A 103 20.83 1.10 40.69
N ASN A 104 20.84 -0.05 40.00
CA ASN A 104 22.05 -0.74 39.57
C ASN A 104 22.55 -0.15 38.25
N LEU A 105 23.31 0.95 38.34
CA LEU A 105 23.86 1.66 37.18
C LEU A 105 24.98 0.89 36.45
N THR A 106 25.36 -0.30 36.91
CA THR A 106 26.36 -1.15 36.26
C THR A 106 25.87 -2.59 36.23
N LEU A 107 25.77 -3.15 35.02
CA LEU A 107 25.40 -4.55 34.80
C LEU A 107 26.63 -5.38 34.41
N LEU A 108 26.71 -6.60 34.96
CA LEU A 108 27.83 -7.52 34.77
C LEU A 108 27.33 -8.83 34.16
N TYR A 109 27.90 -9.25 33.03
CA TYR A 109 27.59 -10.52 32.36
C TYR A 109 28.80 -11.43 32.43
N TYR A 110 28.57 -12.74 32.43
CA TYR A 110 29.62 -13.71 32.76
C TYR A 110 29.81 -14.73 31.64
N HIS A 111 31.02 -15.25 31.56
CA HIS A 111 31.32 -16.45 30.78
C HIS A 111 30.75 -17.69 31.49
N PRO A 112 30.53 -18.81 30.78
CA PRO A 112 30.11 -20.08 31.39
C PRO A 112 31.05 -20.58 32.51
N ASN A 113 32.34 -20.22 32.45
CA ASN A 113 33.32 -20.53 33.49
C ASN A 113 33.20 -19.65 34.76
N GLY A 114 32.21 -18.75 34.81
CA GLY A 114 31.92 -17.87 35.93
C GLY A 114 32.70 -16.55 35.95
N LYS A 115 33.74 -16.39 35.11
CA LYS A 115 34.50 -15.13 35.00
C LYS A 115 33.69 -14.04 34.31
N LEU A 116 34.05 -12.78 34.56
CA LEU A 116 33.40 -11.63 33.95
C LEU A 116 33.63 -11.65 32.43
N ARG A 117 32.54 -11.51 31.66
CA ARG A 117 32.55 -11.38 30.19
C ARG A 117 32.37 -9.93 29.77
N LYS A 118 31.48 -9.20 30.45
CA LYS A 118 31.07 -7.87 30.01
C LYS A 118 30.62 -7.03 31.19
N LYS A 119 31.00 -5.76 31.18
CA LYS A 119 30.59 -4.72 32.14
C LYS A 119 30.02 -3.55 31.35
N VAL A 120 28.82 -3.10 31.69
CA VAL A 120 28.12 -1.99 31.01
C VAL A 120 27.64 -0.98 32.05
N GLN A 121 27.86 0.31 31.80
CA GLN A 121 27.39 1.41 32.64
C GLN A 121 26.16 2.09 32.04
N TYR A 122 25.24 2.50 32.92
CA TYR A 122 23.97 3.13 32.56
C TYR A 122 23.77 4.43 33.34
N LYS A 123 23.08 5.38 32.72
CA LYS A 123 22.56 6.60 33.34
C LYS A 123 21.22 6.96 32.70
N ASN A 124 20.22 7.30 33.52
CA ASN A 124 18.88 7.65 33.05
C ASN A 124 18.28 6.60 32.09
N GLY A 125 18.46 5.32 32.40
CA GLY A 125 17.91 4.20 31.62
C GLY A 125 18.73 3.73 30.43
N VAL A 126 19.67 4.53 29.92
CA VAL A 126 20.44 4.21 28.70
C VAL A 126 21.91 3.99 29.00
N LYS A 127 22.65 3.33 28.10
CA LYS A 127 24.10 3.17 28.24
C LYS A 127 24.78 4.54 28.28
N ASP A 128 25.51 4.81 29.34
CA ASP A 128 26.21 6.08 29.53
C ASP A 128 27.40 5.84 30.46
N GLY A 129 28.60 6.06 29.94
CA GLY A 129 29.85 5.67 30.58
C GLY A 129 30.54 4.51 29.86
N GLU A 130 31.34 3.77 30.61
CA GLU A 130 32.27 2.78 30.07
C GLU A 130 31.62 1.39 29.90
N THR A 131 31.86 0.78 28.73
CA THR A 131 31.59 -0.64 28.46
C THR A 131 32.91 -1.37 28.24
N ILE A 132 33.12 -2.50 28.92
CA ILE A 132 34.33 -3.34 28.80
C ILE A 132 33.93 -4.78 28.51
N ILE A 133 34.60 -5.40 27.54
CA ILE A 133 34.47 -6.82 27.21
C ILE A 133 35.76 -7.56 27.56
N TYR A 134 35.62 -8.73 28.16
CA TYR A 134 36.70 -9.55 28.71
C TYR A 134 36.72 -10.92 28.04
N GLY A 135 37.93 -11.48 27.86
CA GLY A 135 38.13 -12.86 27.42
C GLY A 135 37.88 -13.88 28.55
N THR A 136 37.84 -15.16 28.20
CA THR A 136 37.63 -16.25 29.17
C THR A 136 38.79 -16.44 30.13
N ASP A 137 39.96 -15.89 29.83
CA ASP A 137 41.08 -15.80 30.75
C ASP A 137 40.97 -14.63 31.74
N GLY A 138 40.12 -13.63 31.45
CA GLY A 138 39.93 -12.40 32.20
C GLY A 138 40.65 -11.17 31.61
N ALA A 139 41.35 -11.32 30.48
CA ALA A 139 41.98 -10.19 29.81
C ALA A 139 40.94 -9.25 29.20
N ILE A 140 41.20 -7.93 29.21
CA ILE A 140 40.36 -6.96 28.51
C ILE A 140 40.60 -7.10 27.02
N LEU A 141 39.53 -7.36 26.25
CA LEU A 141 39.58 -7.48 24.79
C LEU A 141 39.24 -6.15 24.11
N MET A 142 38.26 -5.43 24.64
CA MET A 142 37.85 -4.13 24.12
C MET A 142 37.18 -3.27 25.19
N LYS A 143 37.25 -1.95 24.98
CA LYS A 143 36.68 -0.92 25.83
C LYS A 143 36.13 0.21 24.96
N GLY A 144 34.92 0.65 25.28
CA GLY A 144 34.24 1.75 24.60
C GLY A 144 33.51 2.66 25.58
N ILE A 145 33.19 3.87 25.14
CA ILE A 145 32.47 4.89 25.90
C ILE A 145 31.15 5.19 25.19
N TYR A 146 30.05 5.09 25.94
CA TYR A 146 28.73 5.57 25.54
C TYR A 146 28.41 6.91 26.19
N THR A 147 27.62 7.73 25.53
CA THR A 147 27.05 8.97 26.08
C THR A 147 25.62 9.08 25.61
N LYS A 148 24.65 9.17 26.53
CA LYS A 148 23.22 9.18 26.21
C LYS A 148 22.79 8.08 25.23
N GLY A 149 23.24 6.86 25.47
CA GLY A 149 22.92 5.69 24.65
C GLY A 149 23.78 5.47 23.40
N LYS A 150 24.53 6.48 22.94
CA LYS A 150 25.30 6.43 21.68
C LYS A 150 26.80 6.20 21.92
N PRO A 151 27.48 5.34 21.14
CA PRO A 151 28.92 5.14 21.28
C PRO A 151 29.68 6.35 20.75
N THR A 152 30.63 6.87 21.53
CA THR A 152 31.36 8.11 21.22
C THR A 152 32.86 7.93 21.06
N ASN A 153 33.44 6.87 21.63
CA ASN A 153 34.86 6.56 21.53
C ASN A 153 35.17 5.09 21.87
N GLY A 154 36.22 4.53 21.28
CA GLY A 154 36.74 3.19 21.59
C GLY A 154 36.15 2.08 20.74
N SER A 155 36.15 0.86 21.28
CA SER A 155 35.73 -0.35 20.57
C SER A 155 34.57 -1.07 21.26
N PHE A 156 33.69 -1.66 20.45
CA PHE A 156 32.41 -2.24 20.87
C PHE A 156 32.19 -3.62 20.22
N GLU A 157 31.39 -4.47 20.87
CA GLU A 157 30.91 -5.72 20.27
C GLU A 157 29.82 -5.48 19.22
N LYS A 158 29.10 -4.36 19.34
CA LYS A 158 28.06 -3.90 18.42
C LYS A 158 27.93 -2.38 18.49
N ALA A 159 28.04 -1.72 17.34
CA ALA A 159 27.95 -0.27 17.21
C ALA A 159 26.64 0.14 16.50
N LYS A 160 25.67 0.66 17.26
CA LYS A 160 24.42 1.23 16.72
C LYS A 160 24.38 2.74 17.05
N ASN A 161 24.10 3.59 16.07
CA ASN A 161 23.94 5.04 16.29
C ASN A 161 22.51 5.37 16.77
N SER A 162 22.06 4.70 17.83
CA SER A 162 20.68 4.76 18.28
C SER A 162 20.62 4.69 19.80
N ASP A 163 19.73 5.48 20.37
CA ASP A 163 19.30 5.48 21.77
C ASP A 163 17.91 4.83 21.92
N ASP A 164 17.53 3.99 20.96
CA ASP A 164 16.30 3.21 20.98
C ASP A 164 16.49 1.98 21.86
N TYR A 165 15.77 1.95 22.99
CA TYR A 165 15.78 0.87 23.97
C TYR A 165 14.34 0.39 24.15
N ASP A 166 14.19 -0.93 24.30
CA ASP A 166 12.92 -1.56 24.61
C ASP A 166 12.43 -1.15 26.01
N TYR A 167 11.12 -1.04 26.11
CA TYR A 167 10.41 -0.80 27.36
C TYR A 167 9.68 -2.08 27.76
N ASN A 168 9.68 -2.39 29.06
CA ASN A 168 8.75 -3.39 29.58
C ASN A 168 7.33 -2.82 29.43
N THR A 169 6.48 -3.53 28.68
CA THR A 169 5.07 -3.16 28.53
C THR A 169 4.40 -3.18 29.89
N ARG A 170 3.78 -2.05 30.30
CA ARG A 170 2.81 -2.08 31.40
C ARG A 170 1.62 -2.89 30.89
N GLY A 171 1.19 -3.89 31.65
CA GLY A 171 0.04 -4.71 31.31
C GLY A 171 -1.18 -3.85 30.96
N GLU A 172 -1.78 -4.20 29.83
CA GLU A 172 -3.09 -3.83 29.27
C GLU A 172 -3.29 -2.48 28.56
N GLU A 173 -3.88 -2.62 27.37
CA GLU A 173 -4.48 -1.66 26.44
C GLU A 173 -3.59 -0.81 25.52
N SER A 174 -3.42 -1.35 24.32
CA SER A 174 -3.12 -0.66 23.07
C SER A 174 -4.13 0.46 22.79
N GLN A 175 -3.70 1.71 22.96
CA GLN A 175 -4.18 2.84 22.15
C GLN A 175 -3.05 3.77 21.74
N SER A 176 -3.26 4.33 20.54
CA SER A 176 -2.39 5.05 19.63
C SER A 176 -1.66 6.30 20.16
N ARG A 177 -0.48 6.53 19.55
CA ARG A 177 0.21 7.81 19.24
C ARG A 177 -0.45 9.10 19.73
N ILE A 178 0.31 9.93 20.47
CA ILE A 178 0.24 11.39 20.38
C ILE A 178 1.67 11.99 20.44
N GLU A 179 1.85 12.99 19.57
CA GLU A 179 3.03 13.77 19.21
C GLU A 179 3.59 14.70 20.30
N ASP A 180 4.78 15.20 19.97
CA ASP A 180 5.64 16.19 20.61
C ASP A 180 4.98 17.32 21.42
N SER A 181 5.67 17.73 22.49
CA SER A 181 5.65 19.13 22.95
C SER A 181 6.94 19.53 23.68
N ILE A 182 7.44 20.68 23.23
CA ILE A 182 8.70 21.37 23.51
C ILE A 182 8.72 22.02 24.90
N VAL A 183 9.86 22.00 25.60
CA VAL A 183 10.19 22.92 26.72
C VAL A 183 11.68 23.35 26.65
N PRO A 184 12.03 24.64 26.84
CA PRO A 184 13.34 25.25 26.47
C PRO A 184 14.46 25.09 27.52
N PRO A 185 15.74 25.40 27.20
CA PRO A 185 16.91 25.15 28.05
C PRO A 185 17.28 26.34 28.96
N PRO A 186 17.97 26.11 30.11
CA PRO A 186 19.16 26.93 30.44
C PRO A 186 20.22 26.18 31.33
N PRO A 187 21.32 26.82 31.83
CA PRO A 187 22.59 27.16 31.15
C PRO A 187 23.85 26.50 31.86
N PRO A 188 25.11 26.78 31.45
CA PRO A 188 26.26 25.86 31.61
C PRO A 188 27.17 26.14 32.84
N LEU A 189 28.07 25.18 33.14
CA LEU A 189 29.42 25.24 33.77
C LEU A 189 29.69 23.89 34.49
N SER A 190 30.87 23.27 34.59
CA SER A 190 32.27 23.68 34.40
C SER A 190 33.13 22.44 34.03
N THR A 191 34.24 22.71 33.35
CA THR A 191 35.39 21.87 32.97
C THR A 191 35.90 20.88 34.02
N THR A 192 36.44 19.72 33.55
CA THR A 192 37.82 19.29 33.87
C THR A 192 38.34 18.20 32.93
N VAL A 193 39.48 18.54 32.32
CA VAL A 193 40.69 17.77 31.96
C VAL A 193 40.56 16.54 31.05
N GLY A 194 41.21 16.64 29.89
CA GLY A 194 41.18 15.68 28.80
C GLY A 194 42.26 14.60 28.82
N ILE A 195 42.09 13.66 27.90
CA ILE A 195 43.10 12.70 27.44
C ILE A 195 43.01 12.71 25.91
N GLU A 196 44.16 12.92 25.25
CA GLU A 196 44.30 13.12 23.80
C GLU A 196 43.80 11.92 22.96
N PRO A 197 43.16 12.17 21.80
CA PRO A 197 42.90 11.14 20.79
C PRO A 197 44.21 10.70 20.11
N GLN A 198 44.39 9.40 19.90
CA GLN A 198 45.47 8.87 19.06
C GLN A 198 45.16 9.12 17.58
N THR A 199 46.03 9.85 16.90
CA THR A 199 46.08 9.97 15.44
C THR A 199 46.85 8.79 14.85
N VAL A 200 46.23 8.05 13.92
CA VAL A 200 46.92 7.11 13.04
C VAL A 200 47.10 7.77 11.68
N GLU A 201 48.35 7.89 11.24
CA GLU A 201 48.70 8.43 9.92
C GLU A 201 48.58 7.29 8.90
N LEU A 202 47.62 7.41 7.96
CA LEU A 202 47.50 6.51 6.81
C LEU A 202 47.91 7.26 5.54
N LEU A 203 48.84 6.67 4.79
CA LEU A 203 49.36 7.15 3.51
C LEU A 203 48.23 7.18 2.47
N ALA A 204 48.07 8.32 1.79
CA ALA A 204 47.08 8.52 0.75
C ALA A 204 47.41 7.71 -0.52
N PRO A 205 46.42 7.15 -1.24
CA PRO A 205 46.60 6.71 -2.62
C PRO A 205 46.85 7.93 -3.54
N ILE A 206 47.52 7.67 -4.65
CA ILE A 206 47.84 8.64 -5.71
C ILE A 206 46.53 9.00 -6.44
N ASP A 207 46.13 10.28 -6.36
CA ASP A 207 45.00 10.83 -7.11
C ASP A 207 45.38 11.10 -8.57
N ASP A 208 44.53 10.66 -9.50
CA ASP A 208 44.42 11.26 -10.83
C ASP A 208 43.69 12.62 -10.74
N GLU A 209 44.18 13.57 -11.51
CA GLU A 209 43.90 15.01 -11.44
C GLU A 209 42.41 15.41 -11.31
N ARG A 210 42.08 16.14 -10.23
CA ARG A 210 41.30 17.39 -10.24
C ARG A 210 41.28 18.06 -8.86
N ASN A 211 41.73 19.32 -8.83
CA ASN A 211 41.81 20.23 -7.68
C ASN A 211 40.73 20.07 -6.58
N SER A 212 41.14 19.70 -5.36
CA SER A 212 40.82 20.48 -4.15
C SER A 212 41.79 20.14 -2.99
N SER A 213 41.95 21.09 -2.10
CA SER A 213 42.98 21.21 -1.08
C SER A 213 42.97 20.12 0.00
N LYS A 214 44.17 19.59 0.31
CA LYS A 214 44.48 18.79 1.49
C LYS A 214 44.12 19.55 2.78
N LYS A 215 43.02 19.17 3.42
CA LYS A 215 42.76 19.37 4.85
C LYS A 215 42.43 18.01 5.46
N SER A 216 43.29 17.53 6.36
CA SER A 216 42.97 16.43 7.27
C SER A 216 41.70 16.81 8.04
N LYS A 217 40.57 16.18 7.70
CA LYS A 217 39.37 16.24 8.54
C LYS A 217 39.66 15.37 9.75
N ASN A 218 39.62 15.95 10.96
CA ASN A 218 39.57 15.18 12.21
C ASN A 218 38.26 14.38 12.24
N ARG A 219 38.24 13.20 11.58
CA ARG A 219 37.11 12.28 11.57
C ARG A 219 37.04 11.61 12.94
N LYS A 220 35.90 11.70 13.63
CA LYS A 220 35.66 10.91 14.84
C LYS A 220 35.28 9.49 14.43
N THR A 221 35.95 8.50 14.98
CA THR A 221 35.71 7.09 14.64
C THR A 221 35.48 6.24 15.86
N ILE A 222 34.79 5.13 15.66
CA ILE A 222 34.65 4.02 16.61
C ILE A 222 34.92 2.71 15.89
N THR A 223 35.16 1.65 16.64
CA THR A 223 35.48 0.34 16.08
C THR A 223 34.55 -0.74 16.61
N GLU A 224 33.99 -1.56 15.75
CA GLU A 224 33.35 -2.82 16.12
C GLU A 224 34.33 -3.98 16.00
N LYS A 225 34.35 -4.90 16.97
CA LYS A 225 35.31 -6.02 17.01
C LYS A 225 34.61 -7.32 17.31
N ILE A 226 34.87 -8.32 16.48
CA ILE A 226 34.47 -9.71 16.69
C ILE A 226 35.74 -10.52 16.96
N PHE A 227 35.76 -11.23 18.07
CA PHE A 227 36.86 -12.13 18.44
C PHE A 227 36.45 -13.58 18.21
N TRP A 228 37.42 -14.43 17.87
CA TRP A 228 37.20 -15.88 17.91
C TRP A 228 36.90 -16.31 19.34
N LYS A 229 35.87 -17.15 19.51
CA LYS A 229 35.47 -17.67 20.81
C LYS A 229 36.66 -18.35 21.52
N ASP A 230 36.77 -18.11 22.82
CA ASP A 230 37.84 -18.64 23.68
C ASP A 230 39.27 -18.24 23.23
N SER A 231 39.39 -17.16 22.44
CA SER A 231 40.65 -16.66 21.90
C SER A 231 40.78 -15.13 22.07
N LYS A 232 42.02 -14.64 21.95
CA LYS A 232 42.34 -13.21 21.83
C LYS A 232 42.47 -12.74 20.39
N GLN A 233 42.41 -13.68 19.44
CA GLN A 233 42.50 -13.36 18.01
C GLN A 233 41.20 -12.76 17.53
N LEU A 234 41.31 -11.68 16.75
CA LEU A 234 40.18 -11.11 16.04
C LEU A 234 39.73 -12.08 14.94
N ALA A 235 38.43 -12.11 14.69
CA ALA A 235 37.84 -12.59 13.45
C ALA A 235 37.61 -11.39 12.51
N GLN A 236 37.16 -10.26 13.07
CA GLN A 236 36.81 -9.07 12.31
C GLN A 236 36.99 -7.79 13.12
N GLU A 237 37.45 -6.74 12.45
CA GLU A 237 37.54 -5.37 12.97
C GLU A 237 36.92 -4.41 11.95
N ILE A 238 35.87 -3.70 12.35
CA ILE A 238 35.12 -2.78 11.50
C ILE A 238 35.27 -1.36 12.03
N VAL A 239 35.61 -0.40 11.18
CA VAL A 239 35.80 1.01 11.56
C VAL A 239 34.69 1.86 10.97
N TYR A 240 34.01 2.60 11.84
CA TYR A 240 32.96 3.54 11.46
C TYR A 240 33.40 4.98 11.71
N GLU A 241 33.06 5.88 10.78
CA GLU A 241 33.02 7.32 10.99
C GLU A 241 31.69 7.71 11.64
N ILE A 242 31.77 8.51 12.70
CA ILE A 242 30.59 9.05 13.39
C ILE A 242 30.05 10.25 12.61
N GLY A 243 28.95 10.05 11.90
CA GLY A 243 28.18 11.12 11.25
C GLY A 243 27.13 11.75 12.17
N SER A 244 26.43 12.78 11.66
CA SER A 244 25.39 13.49 12.43
C SER A 244 24.16 12.62 12.72
N TYR A 245 23.83 11.68 11.83
CA TYR A 245 22.64 10.83 11.91
C TYR A 245 22.97 9.34 11.95
N ASP A 246 24.06 8.90 11.29
CA ASP A 246 24.41 7.49 11.17
C ASP A 246 25.92 7.23 11.27
N PHE A 247 26.27 5.95 11.41
CA PHE A 247 27.64 5.46 11.28
C PHE A 247 27.94 5.09 9.83
N LYS A 248 28.98 5.72 9.28
CA LYS A 248 29.47 5.39 7.95
C LYS A 248 30.59 4.37 8.06
N LEU A 249 30.44 3.22 7.42
CA LEU A 249 31.49 2.21 7.30
C LEU A 249 32.64 2.77 6.45
N ILE A 250 33.87 2.80 7.00
CA ILE A 250 35.05 3.35 6.32
C ILE A 250 36.24 2.39 6.26
N GLY A 251 36.17 1.25 6.95
CA GLY A 251 37.22 0.24 6.92
C GLY A 251 36.80 -1.07 7.55
N GLN A 252 37.35 -2.17 7.05
CA GLN A 252 37.19 -3.49 7.64
C GLN A 252 38.48 -4.31 7.50
N LYS A 253 38.80 -5.10 8.50
CA LYS A 253 39.86 -6.11 8.47
C LYS A 253 39.32 -7.45 8.94
N ASP A 254 39.63 -8.49 8.19
CA ASP A 254 39.22 -9.86 8.51
C ASP A 254 40.46 -10.73 8.76
N TYR A 255 40.32 -11.67 9.69
CA TYR A 255 41.43 -12.51 10.19
C TYR A 255 40.97 -13.97 10.30
N ASP A 256 41.86 -14.90 9.96
CA ASP A 256 41.61 -16.32 10.23
C ASP A 256 41.79 -16.68 11.72
N GLN A 257 41.47 -17.92 12.09
CA GLN A 257 41.58 -18.41 13.47
C GLN A 257 43.01 -18.37 14.05
N SER A 258 44.04 -18.34 13.20
CA SER A 258 45.43 -18.20 13.65
C SER A 258 45.81 -16.75 13.98
N GLY A 259 44.95 -15.79 13.62
CA GLY A 259 45.20 -14.35 13.72
C GLY A 259 45.88 -13.77 12.47
N LYS A 260 45.99 -14.54 11.38
CA LYS A 260 46.55 -14.03 10.12
C LYS A 260 45.51 -13.15 9.43
N LEU A 261 45.93 -11.94 9.06
CA LEU A 261 45.13 -11.02 8.26
C LEU A 261 44.84 -11.61 6.88
N ILE A 262 43.57 -11.73 6.51
CA ILE A 262 43.13 -12.31 5.24
C ILE A 262 42.51 -11.28 4.29
N GLN A 263 42.04 -10.13 4.82
CA GLN A 263 41.45 -9.07 4.01
C GLN A 263 41.58 -7.70 4.69
N VAL A 264 41.77 -6.67 3.88
CA VAL A 264 41.64 -5.26 4.27
C VAL A 264 40.75 -4.58 3.24
N LEU A 265 39.69 -3.91 3.71
CA LEU A 265 38.79 -3.10 2.91
C LEU A 265 38.78 -1.67 3.42
N ASN A 266 38.65 -0.73 2.50
CA ASN A 266 38.66 0.71 2.77
C ASN A 266 37.34 1.35 2.30
N GLU A 267 37.19 2.65 2.52
CA GLU A 267 35.98 3.42 2.21
C GLU A 267 35.43 3.20 0.78
N ILE A 268 36.29 2.96 -0.22
CA ILE A 268 35.91 2.72 -1.62
C ILE A 268 35.30 1.33 -1.89
N ASP A 269 35.51 0.38 -0.97
CA ASP A 269 35.03 -0.99 -1.07
C ASP A 269 33.62 -1.14 -0.49
N PHE A 270 33.07 -0.06 0.07
CA PHE A 270 31.72 0.00 0.63
C PHE A 270 30.83 0.96 -0.15
N ASN A 271 29.53 0.73 -0.09
CA ASN A 271 28.55 1.59 -0.72
C ASN A 271 28.41 2.89 0.09
N GLN A 272 28.33 4.02 -0.61
CA GLN A 272 28.33 5.35 -0.01
C GLN A 272 27.04 5.67 0.77
N TYR A 273 25.92 5.00 0.46
CA TYR A 273 24.59 5.31 0.99
C TYR A 273 23.97 4.17 1.82
N VAL A 274 24.50 2.95 1.70
CA VAL A 274 24.04 1.76 2.43
C VAL A 274 25.28 1.00 2.91
N ASN A 275 25.26 0.43 4.12
CA ASN A 275 26.33 -0.42 4.66
C ASN A 275 26.42 -1.76 3.89
N GLY A 276 26.80 -1.72 2.62
CA GLY A 276 26.95 -2.87 1.73
C GLY A 276 28.32 -2.86 1.03
N PHE A 277 28.75 -4.04 0.59
CA PHE A 277 30.04 -4.22 -0.08
C PHE A 277 29.94 -3.88 -1.58
N VAL A 278 30.83 -3.01 -2.07
CA VAL A 278 31.07 -2.80 -3.49
C VAL A 278 32.05 -3.85 -4.00
N ASN A 279 33.17 -4.04 -3.30
CA ASN A 279 34.20 -5.01 -3.65
C ASN A 279 34.70 -5.75 -2.41
N GLY A 280 35.16 -6.98 -2.59
CA GLY A 280 35.80 -7.77 -1.53
C GLY A 280 35.04 -9.05 -1.20
N VAL A 281 35.38 -9.66 -0.07
CA VAL A 281 34.72 -10.86 0.44
C VAL A 281 34.07 -10.53 1.78
N GLU A 282 32.76 -10.66 1.86
CA GLU A 282 32.01 -10.63 3.11
C GLU A 282 32.19 -11.96 3.84
N TYR A 283 32.58 -11.88 5.12
CA TYR A 283 32.64 -13.01 6.03
C TYR A 283 31.57 -12.82 7.10
N GLN A 284 30.60 -13.72 7.13
CA GLN A 284 29.59 -13.77 8.18
C GLN A 284 29.91 -14.92 9.12
N TYR A 285 29.66 -14.72 10.42
CA TYR A 285 30.02 -15.69 11.45
C TYR A 285 28.79 -16.17 12.20
N TYR A 286 28.82 -17.42 12.65
CA TYR A 286 28.01 -17.83 13.79
C TYR A 286 28.59 -17.16 15.03
N LEU A 287 27.75 -16.49 15.81
CA LEU A 287 28.16 -15.73 16.99
C LEU A 287 27.61 -16.38 18.25
N LYS A 288 28.36 -16.30 19.35
CA LYS A 288 27.87 -16.59 20.70
C LYS A 288 28.33 -15.50 21.62
N ASN A 289 27.40 -14.68 22.11
CA ASN A 289 27.68 -13.44 22.81
C ASN A 289 28.62 -12.51 22.04
N ASN A 290 28.38 -12.36 20.72
CA ASN A 290 29.23 -11.61 19.79
C ASN A 290 30.67 -12.15 19.62
N PHE A 291 30.95 -13.38 20.06
CA PHE A 291 32.20 -14.09 19.72
C PHE A 291 31.97 -15.07 18.58
N ALA A 292 32.84 -15.05 17.57
CA ALA A 292 32.74 -15.97 16.42
C ALA A 292 33.00 -17.42 16.86
N THR A 293 32.02 -18.29 16.66
CA THR A 293 32.11 -19.75 16.89
C THR A 293 32.55 -20.49 15.64
N GLY A 294 32.23 -19.94 14.47
CA GLY A 294 32.56 -20.52 13.16
C GLY A 294 32.15 -19.57 12.03
N LEU A 295 32.61 -19.88 10.82
CA LEU A 295 32.16 -19.17 9.62
C LEU A 295 30.74 -19.63 9.27
N LYS A 296 29.86 -18.69 8.92
CA LYS A 296 28.48 -18.92 8.48
C LYS A 296 28.37 -18.80 6.96
N GLU A 297 28.96 -17.76 6.39
CA GLU A 297 28.95 -17.52 4.95
C GLU A 297 30.22 -16.79 4.50
N LYS A 298 30.68 -17.12 3.30
CA LYS A 298 31.72 -16.41 2.56
C LYS A 298 31.16 -15.96 1.21
N ALA A 299 30.97 -14.66 1.02
CA ALA A 299 30.35 -14.10 -0.17
C ALA A 299 31.27 -13.07 -0.84
N LYS A 300 31.62 -13.28 -2.11
CA LYS A 300 32.43 -12.32 -2.88
C LYS A 300 31.52 -11.30 -3.58
N TYR A 301 31.91 -10.03 -3.51
CA TYR A 301 31.25 -8.91 -4.16
C TYR A 301 32.18 -8.25 -5.19
N ILE A 302 31.62 -7.91 -6.35
CA ILE A 302 32.25 -7.11 -7.40
C ILE A 302 31.24 -6.07 -7.86
N ASN A 303 31.61 -4.79 -7.85
CA ASN A 303 30.75 -3.67 -8.21
C ASN A 303 29.36 -3.67 -7.54
N GLY A 304 29.30 -4.04 -6.26
CA GLY A 304 28.07 -4.07 -5.47
C GLY A 304 27.25 -5.36 -5.57
N SER A 305 27.67 -6.31 -6.41
CA SER A 305 26.89 -7.52 -6.71
C SER A 305 27.64 -8.79 -6.30
N ARG A 306 26.91 -9.79 -5.77
CA ARG A 306 27.46 -11.12 -5.48
C ARG A 306 28.03 -11.73 -6.76
N SER A 307 29.25 -12.26 -6.69
CA SER A 307 29.96 -12.77 -7.86
C SER A 307 30.91 -13.92 -7.50
N GLY A 308 30.89 -14.98 -8.30
CA GLY A 308 31.64 -16.20 -8.07
C GLY A 308 30.93 -17.17 -7.12
N MET A 309 31.70 -18.11 -6.58
CA MET A 309 31.18 -19.14 -5.67
C MET A 309 30.97 -18.56 -4.27
N ILE A 310 29.72 -18.60 -3.81
CA ILE A 310 29.31 -18.28 -2.44
C ILE A 310 29.22 -19.58 -1.65
N ILE A 311 29.84 -19.63 -0.48
CA ILE A 311 29.90 -20.84 0.34
C ILE A 311 29.27 -20.55 1.70
N SER A 312 28.26 -21.32 2.07
CA SER A 312 27.61 -21.24 3.38
C SER A 312 27.91 -22.51 4.17
N TYR A 313 28.06 -22.40 5.48
CA TYR A 313 28.49 -23.49 6.36
C TYR A 313 27.42 -23.78 7.41
N PHE A 314 27.34 -25.02 7.87
CA PHE A 314 26.61 -25.39 9.07
C PHE A 314 27.35 -24.90 10.33
N PRO A 315 26.66 -24.77 11.49
CA PRO A 315 27.30 -24.42 12.75
C PRO A 315 28.45 -25.36 13.17
N ASN A 316 28.45 -26.61 12.69
CA ASN A 316 29.52 -27.58 12.93
C ASN A 316 30.77 -27.35 12.04
N GLY A 317 30.76 -26.34 11.16
CA GLY A 317 31.86 -25.97 10.28
C GLY A 317 31.92 -26.73 8.95
N LYS A 318 31.04 -27.72 8.71
CA LYS A 318 30.93 -28.38 7.40
C LYS A 318 30.21 -27.49 6.41
N VAL A 319 30.52 -27.62 5.12
CA VAL A 319 29.83 -26.90 4.05
C VAL A 319 28.36 -27.31 4.01
N SER A 320 27.47 -26.33 3.94
CA SER A 320 26.03 -26.51 3.79
C SER A 320 25.57 -26.29 2.35
N SER A 321 26.15 -25.30 1.67
CA SER A 321 25.88 -25.02 0.27
C SER A 321 27.05 -24.33 -0.41
N GLU A 322 27.14 -24.55 -1.72
CA GLU A 322 28.03 -23.86 -2.64
C GLU A 322 27.17 -23.39 -3.81
N THR A 323 27.09 -22.08 -4.04
CA THR A 323 26.21 -21.48 -5.07
C THR A 323 26.98 -20.52 -5.95
N MET A 324 26.92 -20.71 -7.27
CA MET A 324 27.52 -19.81 -8.24
C MET A 324 26.63 -18.59 -8.50
N TYR A 325 27.20 -17.41 -8.32
CA TYR A 325 26.59 -16.13 -8.68
C TYR A 325 27.38 -15.43 -9.78
N GLN A 326 26.67 -14.76 -10.68
CA GLN A 326 27.22 -13.85 -11.68
C GLN A 326 26.39 -12.58 -11.66
N ASP A 327 27.03 -11.42 -11.50
CA ASP A 327 26.38 -10.10 -11.50
C ASP A 327 25.14 -10.02 -10.58
N GLY A 328 25.24 -10.66 -9.40
CA GLY A 328 24.20 -10.63 -8.37
C GLY A 328 23.11 -11.69 -8.50
N ILE A 329 23.07 -12.45 -9.60
CA ILE A 329 22.07 -13.50 -9.85
C ILE A 329 22.72 -14.90 -9.85
N LYS A 330 21.96 -15.92 -9.41
CA LYS A 330 22.39 -17.33 -9.47
C LYS A 330 22.56 -17.73 -10.93
N ASN A 331 23.77 -18.16 -11.30
CA ASN A 331 24.07 -18.58 -12.65
C ASN A 331 25.19 -19.64 -12.62
N GLY A 332 24.82 -20.90 -12.79
CA GLY A 332 25.71 -22.05 -12.68
C GLY A 332 25.29 -23.06 -11.61
N ASP A 333 26.26 -23.84 -11.13
CA ASP A 333 26.03 -24.91 -10.16
C ASP A 333 25.58 -24.38 -8.79
N GLU A 334 24.62 -25.09 -8.19
CA GLU A 334 24.32 -25.07 -6.77
C GLU A 334 24.42 -26.49 -6.21
N VAL A 335 25.19 -26.64 -5.14
CA VAL A 335 25.40 -27.91 -4.44
C VAL A 335 24.94 -27.75 -3.00
N LEU A 336 24.05 -28.63 -2.55
CA LEU A 336 23.52 -28.65 -1.19
C LEU A 336 23.99 -29.91 -0.47
N TYR A 337 24.44 -29.73 0.76
CA TYR A 337 24.97 -30.81 1.60
C TYR A 337 24.09 -31.01 2.83
N SER A 338 24.19 -32.18 3.45
CA SER A 338 23.59 -32.49 4.75
C SER A 338 24.52 -32.08 5.87
N ASN A 339 24.01 -32.01 7.10
CA ASN A 339 24.81 -31.66 8.28
C ASN A 339 25.99 -32.64 8.50
N ASP A 340 25.90 -33.86 7.96
CA ASP A 340 26.99 -34.85 7.99
C ASP A 340 28.03 -34.66 6.88
N GLY A 341 27.77 -33.78 5.91
CA GLY A 341 28.63 -33.50 4.75
C GLY A 341 28.31 -34.31 3.51
N ASN A 342 27.27 -35.15 3.53
CA ASN A 342 26.84 -35.91 2.35
C ASN A 342 26.09 -35.01 1.37
N LEU A 343 26.32 -35.20 0.07
CA LEU A 343 25.59 -34.52 -1.01
C LEU A 343 24.08 -34.79 -0.89
N LYS A 344 23.27 -33.74 -0.75
CA LYS A 344 21.80 -33.83 -0.78
C LYS A 344 21.25 -33.57 -2.17
N ASN A 345 21.76 -32.53 -2.84
CA ASN A 345 21.25 -32.12 -4.13
C ASN A 345 22.35 -31.39 -4.93
N LYS A 346 22.34 -31.57 -6.24
CA LYS A 346 23.14 -30.79 -7.19
C LYS A 346 22.23 -30.34 -8.32
N ARG A 347 22.18 -29.03 -8.55
CA ARG A 347 21.30 -28.42 -9.55
C ARG A 347 21.98 -27.22 -10.21
N ILE A 348 21.43 -26.75 -11.32
CA ILE A 348 21.99 -25.65 -12.11
C ILE A 348 20.92 -24.58 -12.27
N TYR A 349 21.30 -23.34 -11.98
CA TYR A 349 20.52 -22.15 -12.30
C TYR A 349 21.05 -21.50 -13.58
N LYS A 350 20.16 -20.89 -14.36
CA LYS A 350 20.52 -19.98 -15.45
C LYS A 350 19.73 -18.70 -15.28
N GLU A 351 20.42 -17.59 -15.05
CA GLU A 351 19.79 -16.27 -14.84
C GLU A 351 18.71 -16.28 -13.74
N ASN A 352 19.02 -16.81 -12.55
CA ASN A 352 18.10 -17.08 -11.43
C ASN A 352 17.02 -18.16 -11.66
N GLU A 353 16.84 -18.66 -12.87
CA GLU A 353 15.81 -19.67 -13.16
C GLU A 353 16.33 -21.12 -13.00
N PRO A 354 15.48 -22.06 -12.55
CA PRO A 354 15.81 -23.49 -12.54
C PRO A 354 16.15 -23.99 -13.95
N PHE A 355 17.34 -24.59 -14.13
CA PHE A 355 17.79 -25.07 -15.44
C PHE A 355 17.98 -26.59 -15.51
N GLN A 356 18.66 -27.20 -14.54
CA GLN A 356 18.91 -28.64 -14.53
C GLN A 356 18.91 -29.19 -13.10
N GLY A 357 18.23 -30.33 -12.89
CA GLY A 357 18.19 -31.02 -11.61
C GLY A 357 16.87 -30.83 -10.88
N ASN A 358 16.84 -31.21 -9.60
CA ASN A 358 15.62 -31.25 -8.80
C ASN A 358 15.50 -29.99 -7.92
N PHE A 359 14.31 -29.38 -7.92
CA PHE A 359 14.01 -28.12 -7.26
C PHE A 359 12.77 -28.24 -6.41
N ASP A 360 12.77 -27.49 -5.31
CA ASP A 360 11.60 -27.25 -4.47
C ASP A 360 11.10 -25.84 -4.80
N GLU A 361 9.92 -25.76 -5.43
CA GLU A 361 9.19 -24.52 -5.70
C GLU A 361 8.14 -24.31 -4.62
N LYS A 362 8.00 -23.07 -4.14
CA LYS A 362 6.88 -22.72 -3.26
C LYS A 362 5.69 -22.29 -4.09
N MET A 363 4.52 -22.83 -3.77
CA MET A 363 3.23 -22.45 -4.32
C MET A 363 2.26 -22.33 -3.16
N ASP A 364 2.08 -21.10 -2.68
CA ASP A 364 1.37 -20.81 -1.42
C ASP A 364 1.92 -21.64 -0.25
N GLU A 365 1.08 -22.41 0.44
CA GLU A 365 1.47 -23.29 1.55
C GLU A 365 2.07 -24.64 1.08
N LEU A 366 2.13 -24.89 -0.24
CA LEU A 366 2.73 -26.10 -0.79
C LEU A 366 4.19 -25.91 -1.16
N THR A 367 4.96 -26.98 -0.96
CA THR A 367 6.24 -27.19 -1.63
C THR A 367 6.07 -28.21 -2.74
N VAL A 368 6.37 -27.80 -3.97
CA VAL A 368 6.37 -28.66 -5.15
C VAL A 368 7.80 -29.06 -5.46
N ASN A 369 8.11 -30.34 -5.25
CA ASN A 369 9.37 -30.93 -5.67
C ASN A 369 9.24 -31.38 -7.13
N LEU A 370 10.07 -30.85 -8.03
CA LEU A 370 10.07 -31.24 -9.45
C LEU A 370 11.46 -31.15 -10.09
N ASN A 371 11.63 -31.84 -11.20
CA ASN A 371 12.89 -31.87 -11.93
C ASN A 371 12.83 -31.01 -13.20
N TYR A 372 13.95 -30.35 -13.50
CA TYR A 372 14.19 -29.56 -14.70
C TYR A 372 15.25 -30.23 -15.57
N SER A 373 15.02 -30.23 -16.88
CA SER A 373 15.98 -30.61 -17.89
C SER A 373 16.07 -29.51 -18.93
N ASN A 374 17.23 -28.85 -19.03
CA ASN A 374 17.48 -27.70 -19.92
C ASN A 374 16.41 -26.58 -19.81
N GLY A 375 16.00 -26.25 -18.58
CA GLY A 375 15.02 -25.20 -18.29
C GLY A 375 13.55 -25.62 -18.46
N VAL A 376 13.28 -26.90 -18.70
CA VAL A 376 11.92 -27.41 -18.91
C VAL A 376 11.56 -28.43 -17.82
N LYS A 377 10.36 -28.28 -17.21
CA LYS A 377 9.83 -29.23 -16.22
C LYS A 377 9.70 -30.63 -16.86
N GLU A 378 10.36 -31.63 -16.28
CA GLU A 378 10.45 -32.99 -16.84
C GLU A 378 10.59 -34.04 -15.73
N GLY A 379 9.73 -35.07 -15.77
CA GLY A 379 9.74 -36.17 -14.81
C GLY A 379 8.72 -36.02 -13.69
N GLU A 380 8.95 -36.73 -12.59
CA GLU A 380 8.03 -36.74 -11.45
C GLU A 380 7.98 -35.37 -10.76
N ALA A 381 6.76 -34.96 -10.39
CA ALA A 381 6.49 -33.81 -9.53
C ALA A 381 5.61 -34.25 -8.36
N ILE A 382 5.98 -33.80 -7.16
CA ILE A 382 5.29 -34.10 -5.90
C ILE A 382 5.01 -32.78 -5.20
N ALA A 383 3.73 -32.46 -5.01
CA ALA A 383 3.30 -31.32 -4.22
C ALA A 383 2.89 -31.81 -2.82
N ALA A 384 3.47 -31.20 -1.78
CA ALA A 384 3.20 -31.54 -0.40
C ALA A 384 2.99 -30.28 0.47
N ASP A 385 2.19 -30.43 1.53
CA ASP A 385 1.99 -29.39 2.55
C ASP A 385 3.22 -29.24 3.47
N GLU A 386 3.16 -28.30 4.41
CA GLU A 386 4.24 -28.06 5.39
C GLU A 386 4.54 -29.28 6.28
N GLU A 387 3.53 -30.12 6.53
CA GLU A 387 3.64 -31.38 7.28
C GLU A 387 4.15 -32.56 6.44
N LYS A 388 4.42 -32.32 5.14
CA LYS A 388 4.88 -33.27 4.11
C LYS A 388 3.84 -34.30 3.68
N HIS A 389 2.55 -34.06 3.90
CA HIS A 389 1.50 -34.86 3.28
C HIS A 389 1.40 -34.54 1.79
N ILE A 390 1.33 -35.58 0.96
CA ILE A 390 1.27 -35.44 -0.50
C ILE A 390 -0.15 -35.02 -0.90
N VAL A 391 -0.27 -33.83 -1.48
CA VAL A 391 -1.52 -33.28 -2.03
C VAL A 391 -1.70 -33.68 -3.49
N ALA A 392 -0.62 -33.65 -4.27
CA ALA A 392 -0.65 -34.02 -5.69
C ALA A 392 0.64 -34.71 -6.13
N LYS A 393 0.51 -35.62 -7.09
CA LYS A 393 1.64 -36.36 -7.66
C LYS A 393 1.40 -36.67 -9.14
N GLY A 394 2.34 -36.29 -9.99
CA GLY A 394 2.24 -36.50 -11.42
C GLY A 394 3.58 -36.47 -12.14
N ILE A 395 3.53 -36.61 -13.46
CA ILE A 395 4.68 -36.61 -14.36
C ILE A 395 4.54 -35.41 -15.30
N TYR A 396 5.52 -34.51 -15.32
CA TYR A 396 5.70 -33.51 -16.37
C TYR A 396 6.43 -34.12 -17.56
N LYS A 397 6.05 -33.71 -18.76
CA LYS A 397 6.77 -34.00 -20.00
C LYS A 397 6.76 -32.76 -20.90
N ASN A 398 7.92 -32.33 -21.37
CA ASN A 398 8.09 -31.12 -22.18
C ASN A 398 7.45 -29.88 -21.53
N GLY A 399 7.56 -29.75 -20.21
CA GLY A 399 7.06 -28.59 -19.47
C GLY A 399 5.56 -28.62 -19.16
N LYS A 400 4.83 -29.66 -19.58
CA LYS A 400 3.38 -29.78 -19.36
C LYS A 400 3.02 -30.98 -18.48
N PRO A 401 1.95 -30.87 -17.67
CA PRO A 401 1.37 -32.03 -17.00
C PRO A 401 1.07 -33.15 -18.01
N PHE A 402 1.63 -34.34 -17.82
CA PHE A 402 1.43 -35.48 -18.73
C PHE A 402 0.47 -36.51 -18.15
N ASN A 403 0.76 -37.05 -16.97
CA ASN A 403 -0.04 -38.06 -16.28
C ASN A 403 -0.02 -37.84 -14.76
N GLY A 404 -1.19 -37.96 -14.10
CA GLY A 404 -1.32 -37.87 -12.64
C GLY A 404 -2.06 -36.61 -12.19
N THR A 405 -1.86 -36.22 -10.93
CA THR A 405 -2.50 -35.03 -10.36
C THR A 405 -1.51 -33.89 -10.16
N PHE A 406 -1.99 -32.67 -10.35
CA PHE A 406 -1.19 -31.45 -10.24
C PHE A 406 -2.04 -30.37 -9.58
N VAL A 407 -1.40 -29.52 -8.79
CA VAL A 407 -2.02 -28.25 -8.36
C VAL A 407 -1.52 -27.17 -9.32
N VAL A 408 -2.45 -26.39 -9.87
CA VAL A 408 -2.15 -25.29 -10.80
C VAL A 408 -2.85 -24.03 -10.32
N GLU A 409 -2.19 -22.89 -10.45
CA GLU A 409 -2.76 -21.58 -10.16
C GLU A 409 -3.68 -21.15 -11.32
N LEU A 410 -4.87 -20.61 -11.00
CA LEU A 410 -5.86 -20.26 -12.02
C LEU A 410 -5.64 -18.87 -12.63
N ASN A 411 -5.12 -17.89 -11.88
CA ASN A 411 -4.72 -16.58 -12.41
C ASN A 411 -3.59 -15.97 -11.58
N ASP A 412 -2.70 -15.21 -12.22
CA ASP A 412 -1.57 -14.47 -11.57
C ASP A 412 -1.99 -13.40 -10.52
N ARG A 413 -3.29 -13.24 -10.24
CA ARG A 413 -3.84 -12.23 -9.32
C ARG A 413 -4.85 -12.79 -8.31
N SER A 414 -5.18 -14.07 -8.37
CA SER A 414 -6.15 -14.71 -7.48
C SER A 414 -5.46 -15.85 -6.74
N ASP A 415 -5.64 -15.93 -5.42
CA ASP A 415 -5.18 -17.03 -4.56
C ASP A 415 -5.99 -18.34 -4.81
N ASP A 416 -6.39 -18.57 -6.06
CA ASP A 416 -7.27 -19.63 -6.51
C ASP A 416 -6.46 -20.74 -7.16
N PHE A 417 -6.64 -21.95 -6.63
CA PHE A 417 -5.89 -23.13 -7.03
C PHE A 417 -6.82 -24.20 -7.59
N GLU A 418 -6.32 -24.94 -8.56
CA GLU A 418 -7.02 -26.08 -9.13
C GLU A 418 -6.20 -27.35 -8.96
N LEU A 419 -6.78 -28.35 -8.29
CA LEU A 419 -6.26 -29.71 -8.30
C LEU A 419 -6.81 -30.44 -9.52
N ILE A 420 -5.94 -30.62 -10.51
CA ILE A 420 -6.27 -31.23 -11.80
C ILE A 420 -5.84 -32.69 -11.86
N ASN A 421 -6.60 -33.50 -12.59
CA ASN A 421 -6.25 -34.87 -12.97
C ASN A 421 -6.04 -34.91 -14.50
N VAL A 422 -4.87 -35.39 -14.91
CA VAL A 422 -4.40 -35.35 -16.29
C VAL A 422 -4.00 -36.74 -16.76
N GLU A 423 -4.42 -37.09 -17.97
CA GLU A 423 -3.99 -38.29 -18.69
C GLU A 423 -3.60 -37.91 -20.13
N ASN A 424 -2.39 -38.30 -20.54
CA ASN A 424 -1.82 -37.99 -21.85
C ASN A 424 -1.97 -36.52 -22.26
N PHE A 425 -1.56 -35.60 -21.38
CA PHE A 425 -1.66 -34.14 -21.52
C PHE A 425 -3.07 -33.53 -21.45
N LYS A 426 -4.11 -34.35 -21.23
CA LYS A 426 -5.51 -33.89 -21.24
C LYS A 426 -6.12 -34.01 -19.84
N LYS A 427 -6.82 -32.96 -19.38
CA LYS A 427 -7.63 -33.05 -18.17
C LYS A 427 -8.69 -34.14 -18.35
N THR A 428 -8.89 -34.96 -17.34
CA THR A 428 -9.88 -36.05 -17.37
C THR A 428 -10.37 -36.37 -15.96
N GLY A 429 -11.62 -36.82 -15.85
CA GLY A 429 -12.22 -37.17 -14.57
C GLY A 429 -12.49 -35.94 -13.69
N LEU A 430 -12.48 -36.14 -12.38
CA LEU A 430 -12.84 -35.13 -11.38
C LEU A 430 -11.71 -34.10 -11.17
N GLN A 431 -12.05 -32.82 -11.30
CA GLN A 431 -11.21 -31.67 -10.96
C GLN A 431 -11.79 -30.97 -9.72
N LYS A 432 -10.93 -30.26 -8.98
CA LYS A 432 -11.34 -29.48 -7.80
C LYS A 432 -10.75 -28.08 -7.85
N VAL A 433 -11.54 -27.08 -7.51
CA VAL A 433 -11.15 -25.66 -7.44
C VAL A 433 -11.27 -25.21 -5.98
N PHE A 434 -10.25 -24.53 -5.51
CA PHE A 434 -10.13 -23.97 -4.18
C PHE A 434 -9.88 -22.47 -4.29
N GLY A 435 -10.55 -21.67 -3.47
CA GLY A 435 -10.34 -20.23 -3.41
C GLY A 435 -9.71 -19.84 -2.07
N TYR A 436 -8.83 -18.84 -2.07
CA TYR A 436 -8.07 -18.42 -0.89
C TYR A 436 -7.36 -19.60 -0.20
N ARG A 437 -6.33 -20.14 -0.87
CA ARG A 437 -5.54 -21.32 -0.43
C ARG A 437 -6.26 -22.65 -0.66
N LEU A 438 -5.60 -23.76 -0.35
CA LEU A 438 -6.09 -25.13 -0.63
C LEU A 438 -7.11 -25.69 0.37
N ASP A 439 -7.58 -24.87 1.31
CA ASP A 439 -8.48 -25.31 2.38
C ASP A 439 -9.96 -25.09 2.05
N ASN A 440 -10.28 -24.08 1.24
CA ASN A 440 -11.65 -23.73 0.90
C ASN A 440 -12.02 -24.25 -0.49
N LEU A 441 -12.53 -25.48 -0.52
CA LEU A 441 -13.07 -26.10 -1.74
C LEU A 441 -14.31 -25.31 -2.20
N GLU A 442 -14.27 -24.74 -3.40
CA GLU A 442 -15.36 -23.94 -3.96
C GLU A 442 -16.17 -24.71 -5.02
N LYS A 443 -15.51 -25.56 -5.80
CA LYS A 443 -16.16 -26.26 -6.91
C LYS A 443 -15.49 -27.58 -7.24
N THR A 444 -16.30 -28.59 -7.55
CA THR A 444 -15.84 -29.81 -8.22
C THR A 444 -16.55 -29.99 -9.54
N TYR A 445 -15.84 -30.48 -10.56
CA TYR A 445 -16.41 -30.70 -11.89
C TYR A 445 -15.71 -31.85 -12.62
N THR A 446 -16.42 -32.47 -13.57
CA THR A 446 -15.90 -33.64 -14.31
C THR A 446 -15.60 -33.28 -15.76
N ILE A 447 -14.41 -33.62 -16.24
CA ILE A 447 -14.03 -33.57 -17.65
C ILE A 447 -14.12 -34.95 -18.28
N LYS A 448 -14.77 -35.04 -19.44
CA LYS A 448 -14.79 -36.22 -20.31
C LYS A 448 -14.66 -35.76 -21.76
N ASP A 449 -13.79 -36.41 -22.54
CA ASP A 449 -13.54 -36.06 -23.94
C ASP A 449 -13.18 -34.57 -24.12
N GLU A 450 -12.34 -34.05 -23.20
CA GLU A 450 -11.87 -32.65 -23.14
C GLU A 450 -12.95 -31.61 -22.85
N LYS A 451 -14.17 -32.03 -22.51
CA LYS A 451 -15.30 -31.17 -22.19
C LYS A 451 -15.84 -31.40 -20.79
N GLN A 452 -16.37 -30.36 -20.17
CA GLN A 452 -17.10 -30.47 -18.93
C GLN A 452 -18.38 -31.27 -19.19
N ASN A 453 -18.48 -32.42 -18.54
CA ASN A 453 -19.55 -33.36 -18.77
C ASN A 453 -19.82 -34.19 -17.52
N GLY A 454 -21.06 -34.13 -17.04
CA GLY A 454 -21.48 -34.71 -15.76
C GLY A 454 -21.78 -33.64 -14.71
N MET A 455 -21.84 -34.06 -13.45
CA MET A 455 -22.24 -33.19 -12.36
C MET A 455 -21.11 -32.26 -11.93
N THR A 456 -21.46 -31.00 -11.71
CA THR A 456 -20.64 -29.97 -11.07
C THR A 456 -21.27 -29.62 -9.74
N THR A 457 -20.47 -29.57 -8.67
CA THR A 457 -20.94 -29.23 -7.32
C THR A 457 -20.25 -27.94 -6.87
N PHE A 458 -21.03 -27.01 -6.33
CA PHE A 458 -20.56 -25.74 -5.79
C PHE A 458 -20.66 -25.77 -4.27
N TYR A 459 -19.65 -25.23 -3.62
CA TYR A 459 -19.46 -25.25 -2.18
C TYR A 459 -19.27 -23.84 -1.65
N ASP A 460 -19.71 -23.62 -0.42
CA ASP A 460 -19.49 -22.40 0.36
C ASP A 460 -19.28 -22.83 1.81
N ASP A 461 -18.10 -22.52 2.37
CA ASP A 461 -17.68 -22.96 3.71
C ASP A 461 -17.93 -24.47 3.95
N GLY A 462 -17.51 -25.29 2.97
CA GLY A 462 -17.66 -26.75 2.98
C GLY A 462 -19.08 -27.29 2.76
N LYS A 463 -20.11 -26.44 2.62
CA LYS A 463 -21.49 -26.85 2.39
C LYS A 463 -21.84 -26.77 0.91
N ILE A 464 -22.61 -27.74 0.41
CA ILE A 464 -23.10 -27.71 -0.98
C ILE A 464 -24.16 -26.61 -1.10
N VAL A 465 -23.88 -25.61 -1.94
CA VAL A 465 -24.79 -24.50 -2.25
C VAL A 465 -25.46 -24.62 -3.62
N GLY A 466 -24.98 -25.53 -4.48
CA GLY A 466 -25.60 -25.80 -5.76
C GLY A 466 -25.00 -27.00 -6.48
N THR A 467 -25.76 -27.56 -7.41
CA THR A 467 -25.33 -28.63 -8.30
C THR A 467 -25.84 -28.38 -9.71
N LEU A 468 -25.00 -28.55 -10.73
CA LEU A 468 -25.38 -28.39 -12.12
C LEU A 468 -24.84 -29.54 -12.97
N GLU A 469 -25.71 -30.22 -13.70
CA GLU A 469 -25.31 -31.17 -14.74
C GLU A 469 -24.88 -30.40 -16.00
N TYR A 470 -23.70 -30.72 -16.52
CA TYR A 470 -23.20 -30.24 -17.81
C TYR A 470 -23.21 -31.36 -18.84
N LYS A 471 -23.51 -31.01 -20.09
CA LYS A 471 -23.40 -31.89 -21.27
C LYS A 471 -22.58 -31.21 -22.35
N ASN A 472 -21.34 -31.65 -22.53
CA ASN A 472 -20.40 -31.08 -23.50
C ASN A 472 -20.24 -29.56 -23.35
N ASP A 473 -19.86 -29.11 -22.15
CA ASP A 473 -19.67 -27.70 -21.74
C ASP A 473 -20.96 -26.88 -21.56
N GLU A 474 -22.12 -27.41 -21.94
CA GLU A 474 -23.40 -26.71 -21.82
C GLU A 474 -24.13 -27.05 -20.50
N PRO A 475 -24.59 -26.04 -19.73
CA PRO A 475 -25.49 -26.24 -18.60
C PRO A 475 -26.78 -26.96 -19.01
N TYR A 476 -27.11 -28.06 -18.34
CA TYR A 476 -28.29 -28.86 -18.68
C TYR A 476 -29.39 -28.80 -17.63
N SER A 477 -29.10 -29.16 -16.38
CA SER A 477 -30.13 -29.25 -15.33
C SER A 477 -29.53 -29.04 -13.95
N GLY A 478 -30.12 -28.14 -13.16
CA GLY A 478 -29.66 -27.79 -11.82
C GLY A 478 -29.37 -26.30 -11.65
N THR A 479 -28.58 -25.96 -10.65
CA THR A 479 -28.27 -24.59 -10.23
C THR A 479 -26.80 -24.28 -10.42
N LEU A 480 -26.51 -23.31 -11.29
CA LEU A 480 -25.22 -22.66 -11.41
C LEU A 480 -25.07 -21.62 -10.30
N VAL A 481 -23.99 -21.69 -9.53
CA VAL A 481 -23.62 -20.66 -8.56
C VAL A 481 -22.49 -19.85 -9.17
N GLY A 482 -22.73 -18.56 -9.40
CA GLY A 482 -21.73 -17.61 -9.90
C GLY A 482 -21.46 -16.50 -8.89
N GLU A 483 -20.59 -15.57 -9.27
CA GLU A 483 -20.30 -14.38 -8.50
C GLU A 483 -21.53 -13.44 -8.51
N GLY A 484 -22.08 -13.13 -7.33
CA GLY A 484 -23.24 -12.23 -7.18
C GLY A 484 -24.58 -12.74 -7.74
N LYS A 485 -24.65 -13.97 -8.29
CA LYS A 485 -25.90 -14.54 -8.80
C LYS A 485 -25.95 -16.08 -8.81
N THR A 486 -27.17 -16.61 -8.85
CA THR A 486 -27.44 -18.03 -9.13
C THR A 486 -28.37 -18.18 -10.33
N SER A 487 -28.12 -19.15 -11.20
CA SER A 487 -28.93 -19.42 -12.39
C SER A 487 -29.43 -20.87 -12.38
N VAL A 488 -30.74 -21.08 -12.57
CA VAL A 488 -31.36 -22.41 -12.60
C VAL A 488 -31.65 -22.82 -14.04
N TYR A 489 -31.17 -23.99 -14.41
CA TYR A 489 -31.37 -24.61 -15.72
C TYR A 489 -32.30 -25.83 -15.62
N LYS A 490 -33.17 -25.99 -16.61
CA LYS A 490 -34.03 -27.16 -16.80
C LYS A 490 -33.97 -27.60 -18.26
N ASN A 491 -33.52 -28.83 -18.51
CA ASN A 491 -33.45 -29.43 -19.85
C ASN A 491 -32.69 -28.57 -20.88
N GLY A 492 -31.56 -27.97 -20.49
CA GLY A 492 -30.72 -27.13 -21.34
C GLY A 492 -31.21 -25.70 -21.54
N LYS A 493 -32.25 -25.29 -20.81
CA LYS A 493 -32.81 -23.94 -20.89
C LYS A 493 -32.81 -23.27 -19.53
N ILE A 494 -32.52 -21.97 -19.51
CA ILE A 494 -32.61 -21.17 -18.29
C ILE A 494 -34.08 -21.05 -17.85
N ALA A 495 -34.31 -21.17 -16.55
CA ALA A 495 -35.63 -21.11 -15.92
C ALA A 495 -35.73 -19.98 -14.91
N ASP A 496 -34.63 -19.67 -14.20
CA ASP A 496 -34.57 -18.62 -13.19
C ASP A 496 -33.15 -18.04 -13.09
N GLU A 497 -33.04 -16.75 -12.83
CA GLU A 497 -31.81 -16.12 -12.33
C GLU A 497 -32.14 -15.27 -11.12
N THR A 498 -31.38 -15.45 -10.04
CA THR A 498 -31.48 -14.66 -8.83
C THR A 498 -30.16 -13.90 -8.63
N PHE A 499 -30.26 -12.58 -8.53
CA PHE A 499 -29.15 -11.65 -8.32
C PHE A 499 -29.18 -11.16 -6.88
N PHE A 500 -28.02 -11.09 -6.24
CA PHE A 500 -27.87 -10.69 -4.83
C PHE A 500 -27.28 -9.29 -4.72
N GLU A 501 -27.53 -8.62 -3.60
CA GLU A 501 -27.02 -7.28 -3.33
C GLU A 501 -25.49 -7.26 -3.17
N ASP A 502 -24.93 -8.35 -2.67
CA ASP A 502 -23.50 -8.53 -2.37
C ASP A 502 -23.04 -9.90 -2.92
N SER A 503 -21.83 -9.97 -3.48
CA SER A 503 -21.24 -11.23 -3.93
C SER A 503 -20.91 -12.18 -2.77
N TYR A 504 -20.65 -11.63 -1.57
CA TYR A 504 -20.33 -12.37 -0.35
C TYR A 504 -21.57 -12.73 0.47
N ASN A 505 -22.60 -11.89 0.48
CA ASN A 505 -23.83 -12.12 1.24
C ASN A 505 -25.04 -12.38 0.32
N LYS A 506 -25.36 -13.67 0.16
CA LYS A 506 -26.47 -14.15 -0.68
C LYS A 506 -27.83 -14.20 0.05
N ASP A 507 -27.95 -13.64 1.26
CA ASP A 507 -29.22 -13.61 1.99
C ASP A 507 -30.20 -12.56 1.43
N ARG A 508 -29.68 -11.56 0.70
CA ARG A 508 -30.48 -10.45 0.16
C ARG A 508 -30.57 -10.51 -1.34
N ILE A 509 -31.75 -10.93 -1.81
CA ILE A 509 -32.09 -10.89 -3.23
C ILE A 509 -32.29 -9.44 -3.64
N GLN A 510 -31.59 -9.02 -4.68
CA GLN A 510 -31.77 -7.71 -5.31
C GLN A 510 -32.78 -7.81 -6.46
N LYS A 511 -32.68 -8.86 -7.29
CA LYS A 511 -33.50 -9.01 -8.50
C LYS A 511 -33.65 -10.49 -8.85
N GLN A 512 -34.83 -10.89 -9.28
CA GLN A 512 -35.10 -12.24 -9.79
C GLN A 512 -35.68 -12.15 -11.21
N LYS A 513 -35.12 -12.91 -12.14
CA LYS A 513 -35.61 -13.06 -13.52
C LYS A 513 -36.14 -14.47 -13.72
N ILE A 514 -37.36 -14.59 -14.23
CA ILE A 514 -38.06 -15.85 -14.42
C ILE A 514 -38.30 -16.06 -15.92
N TYR A 515 -37.91 -17.24 -16.39
CA TYR A 515 -37.90 -17.59 -17.81
C TYR A 515 -38.88 -18.73 -18.10
N GLU A 516 -39.67 -18.58 -19.16
CA GLU A 516 -40.54 -19.62 -19.69
C GLU A 516 -39.92 -20.19 -20.97
N ASN A 517 -39.54 -21.47 -20.96
CA ASN A 517 -38.87 -22.12 -22.09
C ASN A 517 -37.62 -21.37 -22.62
N GLY A 518 -36.89 -20.70 -21.73
CA GLY A 518 -35.68 -19.94 -22.03
C GLY A 518 -35.93 -18.47 -22.43
N ILE A 519 -37.18 -18.02 -22.48
CA ILE A 519 -37.56 -16.65 -22.83
C ILE A 519 -37.94 -15.90 -21.55
N LEU A 520 -37.40 -14.69 -21.35
CA LEU A 520 -37.71 -13.88 -20.17
C LEU A 520 -39.20 -13.55 -20.14
N ALA A 521 -39.91 -14.02 -19.12
CA ALA A 521 -41.34 -13.84 -18.96
C ALA A 521 -41.65 -12.82 -17.87
N LYS A 522 -40.86 -12.80 -16.80
CA LYS A 522 -41.15 -12.01 -15.60
C LYS A 522 -39.88 -11.60 -14.86
N ILE A 523 -39.94 -10.47 -14.18
CA ILE A 523 -38.95 -10.04 -13.18
C ILE A 523 -39.64 -9.73 -11.86
N LYS A 524 -38.90 -9.89 -10.77
CA LYS A 524 -39.21 -9.34 -9.46
C LYS A 524 -38.03 -8.50 -9.02
N ASP A 525 -38.27 -7.24 -8.71
CA ASP A 525 -37.25 -6.31 -8.24
C ASP A 525 -37.47 -6.00 -6.76
N TYR A 526 -36.43 -6.20 -5.96
CA TYR A 526 -36.42 -6.00 -4.51
C TYR A 526 -35.56 -4.79 -4.12
N SER A 527 -34.92 -4.13 -5.10
CA SER A 527 -33.90 -3.10 -4.85
C SER A 527 -34.46 -1.72 -4.45
N PHE A 528 -35.78 -1.56 -4.42
CA PHE A 528 -36.41 -0.28 -4.13
C PHE A 528 -37.78 -0.41 -3.47
N THR A 529 -38.25 0.69 -2.88
CA THR A 529 -39.61 0.85 -2.35
C THR A 529 -40.29 2.04 -3.01
N ILE A 530 -41.54 1.86 -3.46
CA ILE A 530 -42.40 2.95 -3.93
C ILE A 530 -43.30 3.39 -2.79
N ALA A 531 -43.17 4.65 -2.34
CA ALA A 531 -43.87 5.17 -1.16
C ALA A 531 -45.40 5.15 -1.29
N GLU A 532 -45.94 5.38 -2.49
CA GLU A 532 -47.39 5.33 -2.75
C GLU A 532 -47.97 3.92 -2.53
N LYS A 533 -47.19 2.88 -2.84
CA LYS A 533 -47.61 1.48 -2.76
C LYS A 533 -46.45 0.58 -2.35
N PRO A 534 -46.07 0.57 -1.05
CA PRO A 534 -44.99 -0.26 -0.55
C PRO A 534 -45.29 -1.74 -0.75
N GLN A 535 -44.34 -2.48 -1.30
CA GLN A 535 -44.41 -3.91 -1.56
C GLN A 535 -43.04 -4.52 -1.23
N GLU A 536 -43.02 -5.82 -0.95
CA GLU A 536 -41.77 -6.56 -0.74
C GLU A 536 -40.92 -6.60 -2.03
N PHE A 537 -41.59 -6.76 -3.17
CA PHE A 537 -40.99 -6.68 -4.50
C PHE A 537 -41.98 -6.09 -5.49
N TYR A 538 -41.44 -5.63 -6.61
CA TYR A 538 -42.22 -5.09 -7.72
C TYR A 538 -42.08 -6.00 -8.94
N GLU A 539 -43.21 -6.46 -9.46
CA GLU A 539 -43.26 -7.39 -10.59
C GLU A 539 -43.33 -6.65 -11.93
N GLY A 540 -42.55 -7.13 -12.91
CA GLY A 540 -42.61 -6.72 -14.32
C GLY A 540 -42.80 -7.93 -15.23
N ILE A 541 -43.73 -7.86 -16.17
CA ILE A 541 -44.07 -8.92 -17.13
C ILE A 541 -43.58 -8.53 -18.52
N TYR A 542 -42.88 -9.45 -19.17
CA TYR A 542 -42.38 -9.31 -20.53
C TYR A 542 -43.31 -10.00 -21.53
N LYS A 543 -43.46 -9.41 -22.71
CA LYS A 543 -44.15 -10.01 -23.86
C LYS A 543 -43.31 -9.76 -25.11
N ASN A 544 -42.97 -10.81 -25.84
CA ASN A 544 -42.02 -10.75 -26.96
C ASN A 544 -40.71 -10.06 -26.56
N GLU A 545 -40.18 -10.42 -25.38
CA GLU A 545 -38.93 -9.92 -24.81
C GLU A 545 -38.89 -8.39 -24.54
N LYS A 546 -40.05 -7.73 -24.58
CA LYS A 546 -40.20 -6.31 -24.22
C LYS A 546 -41.00 -6.13 -22.94
N PRO A 547 -40.68 -5.14 -22.10
CA PRO A 547 -41.52 -4.74 -20.98
C PRO A 547 -42.96 -4.50 -21.43
N PHE A 548 -43.92 -5.18 -20.81
CA PHE A 548 -45.32 -5.13 -21.22
C PHE A 548 -46.23 -4.62 -20.10
N SER A 549 -46.11 -5.15 -18.88
CA SER A 549 -46.95 -4.71 -17.76
C SER A 549 -46.21 -4.81 -16.43
N GLY A 550 -46.46 -3.88 -15.52
CA GLY A 550 -45.83 -3.85 -14.21
C GLY A 550 -44.68 -2.83 -14.11
N TYR A 551 -43.76 -3.08 -13.19
CA TYR A 551 -42.71 -2.13 -12.80
C TYR A 551 -41.36 -2.51 -13.40
N PHE A 552 -40.64 -1.54 -13.94
CA PHE A 552 -39.34 -1.74 -14.57
C PHE A 552 -38.39 -0.60 -14.22
N GLU A 553 -37.24 -0.95 -13.68
CA GLU A 553 -36.13 -0.03 -13.46
C GLU A 553 -35.52 0.41 -14.81
N THR A 554 -35.22 1.70 -14.98
CA THR A 554 -34.62 2.24 -16.21
C THR A 554 -33.15 1.86 -16.35
N GLU A 555 -32.74 1.42 -17.54
CA GLU A 555 -31.35 0.97 -17.82
C GLU A 555 -30.37 2.13 -18.14
N ASP A 556 -30.88 3.35 -18.37
CA ASP A 556 -30.15 4.43 -19.04
C ASP A 556 -29.10 5.17 -18.20
N ASN A 557 -28.97 4.91 -16.88
CA ASN A 557 -27.96 5.58 -16.06
C ASN A 557 -27.56 4.76 -14.83
N ARG A 558 -26.24 4.54 -14.64
CA ARG A 558 -25.72 3.76 -13.49
C ARG A 558 -25.95 4.46 -12.15
N GLU A 559 -26.07 5.78 -12.15
CA GLU A 559 -26.09 6.60 -10.92
C GLU A 559 -27.50 7.10 -10.54
N PHE A 560 -28.41 7.24 -11.51
CA PHE A 560 -29.77 7.72 -11.26
C PHE A 560 -30.78 6.85 -11.99
N LYS A 561 -31.43 5.96 -11.24
CA LYS A 561 -32.43 5.04 -11.75
C LYS A 561 -33.83 5.51 -11.42
N GLN A 562 -34.76 5.28 -12.33
CA GLN A 562 -36.19 5.54 -12.17
C GLN A 562 -36.95 4.22 -12.36
N VAL A 563 -38.22 4.19 -11.92
CA VAL A 563 -39.06 3.01 -12.09
C VAL A 563 -40.28 3.35 -12.93
N ASP A 564 -40.34 2.81 -14.14
CA ASP A 564 -41.49 2.91 -15.02
C ASP A 564 -42.57 1.93 -14.59
N TYR A 565 -43.83 2.38 -14.59
CA TYR A 565 -45.00 1.50 -14.54
C TYR A 565 -45.67 1.46 -15.91
N LEU A 566 -45.70 0.26 -16.51
CA LEU A 566 -46.30 0.00 -17.82
C LEU A 566 -47.63 -0.73 -17.68
N GLU A 567 -48.55 -0.39 -18.58
CA GLU A 567 -49.82 -1.08 -18.80
C GLU A 567 -50.00 -1.28 -20.30
N ASP A 568 -50.12 -2.53 -20.74
CA ASP A 568 -50.20 -2.93 -22.16
C ASP A 568 -49.09 -2.34 -23.06
N GLY A 569 -47.87 -2.26 -22.53
CA GLY A 569 -46.69 -1.73 -23.21
C GLY A 569 -46.60 -0.20 -23.23
N ILE A 570 -47.52 0.50 -22.56
CA ILE A 570 -47.57 1.96 -22.51
C ILE A 570 -47.18 2.42 -21.10
N ARG A 571 -46.17 3.29 -20.99
CA ARG A 571 -45.78 3.93 -19.73
C ARG A 571 -46.93 4.82 -19.22
N LYS A 572 -47.45 4.51 -18.03
CA LYS A 572 -48.50 5.31 -17.36
C LYS A 572 -47.90 6.23 -16.29
N PHE A 573 -47.02 5.66 -15.49
CA PHE A 573 -46.33 6.36 -14.41
C PHE A 573 -44.84 6.14 -14.50
N GLN A 574 -44.10 7.06 -13.91
CA GLN A 574 -42.71 6.88 -13.59
C GLN A 574 -42.51 7.33 -12.16
N TYR A 575 -41.83 6.52 -11.38
CA TYR A 575 -41.48 6.80 -10.00
C TYR A 575 -40.01 7.20 -9.93
N SER A 576 -39.75 8.25 -9.16
CA SER A 576 -38.44 8.84 -8.97
C SER A 576 -38.31 9.36 -7.54
N ASN A 577 -37.18 9.97 -7.24
CA ASN A 577 -36.91 10.58 -5.95
C ASN A 577 -35.99 11.79 -6.12
N ASP A 578 -35.80 12.54 -5.04
CA ASP A 578 -34.71 13.51 -4.94
C ASP A 578 -33.45 12.77 -4.49
N TYR A 579 -32.48 12.56 -5.38
CA TYR A 579 -31.28 11.77 -5.08
C TYR A 579 -30.48 12.34 -3.90
N LEU A 580 -30.50 13.66 -3.69
CA LEU A 580 -29.83 14.28 -2.55
C LEU A 580 -30.40 13.79 -1.21
N LYS A 581 -31.69 13.45 -1.16
CA LYS A 581 -32.34 12.91 0.03
C LYS A 581 -32.10 11.41 0.23
N ASN A 582 -31.61 10.71 -0.79
CA ASN A 582 -31.37 9.27 -0.77
C ASN A 582 -29.89 8.89 -0.80
N MET A 583 -28.96 9.86 -0.70
CA MET A 583 -27.51 9.60 -0.70
C MET A 583 -27.11 8.60 0.40
N ASP A 584 -27.73 8.68 1.58
CA ASP A 584 -27.47 7.79 2.70
C ASP A 584 -28.04 6.36 2.51
N ASN A 585 -28.90 6.15 1.51
CA ASN A 585 -29.66 4.91 1.31
C ASN A 585 -29.48 4.35 -0.11
N TYR A 586 -28.27 4.45 -0.67
CA TYR A 586 -27.96 4.03 -2.06
C TYR A 586 -28.21 2.55 -2.34
N ARG A 587 -28.22 1.70 -1.30
CA ARG A 587 -28.44 0.25 -1.41
C ARG A 587 -29.91 -0.14 -1.60
N HIS A 588 -30.85 0.68 -1.10
CA HIS A 588 -32.30 0.44 -1.21
C HIS A 588 -33.04 1.77 -1.35
N GLN A 589 -33.39 2.13 -2.58
CA GLN A 589 -33.92 3.47 -2.87
C GLN A 589 -35.40 3.59 -2.50
N LEU A 590 -35.77 4.72 -1.89
CA LEU A 590 -37.17 5.10 -1.69
C LEU A 590 -37.60 6.04 -2.82
N TYR A 591 -38.59 5.63 -3.60
CA TYR A 591 -39.22 6.43 -4.65
C TYR A 591 -40.54 7.04 -4.15
N ASP A 592 -40.53 8.34 -3.89
CA ASP A 592 -41.63 9.11 -3.32
C ASP A 592 -42.23 10.15 -4.29
N ILE A 593 -41.63 10.33 -5.46
CA ILE A 593 -42.10 11.22 -6.51
C ILE A 593 -42.76 10.39 -7.62
N LYS A 594 -43.97 10.79 -8.02
CA LYS A 594 -44.73 10.15 -9.10
C LYS A 594 -44.94 11.11 -10.26
N SER A 595 -44.49 10.70 -11.44
CA SER A 595 -44.70 11.40 -12.71
C SER A 595 -45.76 10.67 -13.55
N THR A 596 -46.66 11.44 -14.15
CA THR A 596 -47.75 10.95 -15.02
C THR A 596 -47.53 11.44 -16.45
N TYR A 597 -47.92 10.63 -17.43
CA TYR A 597 -47.70 10.94 -18.85
C TYR A 597 -49.01 11.11 -19.60
N LYS A 598 -49.02 12.06 -20.55
CA LYS A 598 -50.08 12.24 -21.55
C LYS A 598 -49.42 12.41 -22.92
N ASN A 599 -49.76 11.54 -23.88
CA ASN A 599 -49.18 11.52 -25.23
C ASN A 599 -47.64 11.45 -25.23
N GLY A 600 -47.05 10.65 -24.33
CA GLY A 600 -45.60 10.47 -24.23
C GLY A 600 -44.82 11.63 -23.60
N LYS A 601 -45.49 12.70 -23.16
CA LYS A 601 -44.90 13.81 -22.40
C LYS A 601 -45.37 13.81 -20.95
N ILE A 602 -44.54 14.31 -20.04
CA ILE A 602 -44.91 14.45 -18.63
C ILE A 602 -46.02 15.50 -18.50
N PHE A 603 -47.08 15.12 -17.79
CA PHE A 603 -48.25 15.96 -17.51
C PHE A 603 -48.24 16.47 -16.07
N ASP A 604 -47.81 15.65 -15.11
CA ASP A 604 -47.68 16.02 -13.70
C ASP A 604 -46.47 15.27 -13.13
N GLY A 605 -45.64 15.91 -12.31
CA GLY A 605 -44.45 15.30 -11.68
C GLY A 605 -43.12 15.85 -12.19
N VAL A 606 -42.06 15.06 -12.06
CA VAL A 606 -40.67 15.47 -12.33
C VAL A 606 -40.12 14.76 -13.55
N GLU A 607 -39.38 15.50 -14.36
CA GLU A 607 -38.58 15.00 -15.47
C GLU A 607 -37.10 15.25 -15.22
N TYR A 608 -36.29 14.22 -15.33
CA TYR A 608 -34.84 14.34 -15.17
C TYR A 608 -34.14 14.30 -16.52
N LYS A 609 -33.13 15.16 -16.69
CA LYS A 609 -32.24 15.20 -17.84
C LYS A 609 -30.80 15.21 -17.34
N LEU A 610 -30.06 14.17 -17.67
CA LEU A 610 -28.62 14.08 -17.41
C LEU A 610 -27.86 14.27 -18.72
N ASN A 611 -26.77 15.03 -18.66
CA ASN A 611 -25.69 15.00 -19.65
C ASN A 611 -24.36 14.73 -18.92
N GLU A 612 -23.23 14.70 -19.64
CA GLU A 612 -21.91 14.33 -19.08
C GLU A 612 -21.46 15.19 -17.89
N LYS A 613 -21.97 16.41 -17.72
CA LYS A 613 -21.47 17.38 -16.72
C LYS A 613 -22.56 18.02 -15.85
N GLN A 614 -23.84 17.87 -16.18
CA GLN A 614 -24.95 18.59 -15.55
C GLN A 614 -26.19 17.72 -15.39
N PHE A 615 -26.95 18.00 -14.35
CA PHE A 615 -28.22 17.33 -14.08
C PHE A 615 -29.33 18.36 -13.92
N VAL A 616 -30.41 18.21 -14.68
CA VAL A 616 -31.57 19.12 -14.67
C VAL A 616 -32.82 18.37 -14.27
N SER A 617 -33.50 18.85 -13.23
CA SER A 617 -34.79 18.32 -12.76
C SER A 617 -35.90 19.30 -13.08
N ARG A 618 -36.87 18.95 -13.94
CA ARG A 618 -37.98 19.82 -14.37
C ARG A 618 -39.28 19.41 -13.70
N TYR A 619 -39.96 20.35 -13.04
CA TYR A 619 -41.19 20.12 -12.29
C TYR A 619 -42.41 20.60 -13.07
N TRP A 620 -43.27 19.66 -13.46
CA TRP A 620 -44.43 19.89 -14.31
C TRP A 620 -45.73 19.76 -13.52
N LYS A 621 -46.69 20.65 -13.79
CA LYS A 621 -48.06 20.57 -13.27
C LYS A 621 -49.07 20.87 -14.38
N ASN A 622 -49.99 19.94 -14.62
CA ASN A 622 -51.01 20.04 -15.69
C ASN A 622 -50.41 20.32 -17.09
N GLY A 623 -49.22 19.78 -17.38
CA GLY A 623 -48.48 19.97 -18.63
C GLY A 623 -47.73 21.30 -18.74
N ILE A 624 -47.66 22.08 -17.66
CA ILE A 624 -46.97 23.38 -17.60
C ILE A 624 -45.75 23.25 -16.68
N LEU A 625 -44.58 23.66 -17.16
CA LEU A 625 -43.35 23.72 -16.38
C LEU A 625 -43.47 24.83 -15.32
N LYS A 626 -43.34 24.46 -14.04
CA LYS A 626 -43.47 25.40 -12.90
C LYS A 626 -42.12 25.82 -12.34
N SER A 627 -41.20 24.88 -12.25
CA SER A 627 -39.84 25.11 -11.77
C SER A 627 -38.88 24.12 -12.40
N PHE A 628 -37.58 24.38 -12.30
CA PHE A 628 -36.54 23.40 -12.55
C PHE A 628 -35.33 23.63 -11.66
N ASP A 629 -34.61 22.55 -11.35
CA ASP A 629 -33.31 22.59 -10.67
C ASP A 629 -32.20 22.36 -11.67
N TRP A 630 -31.09 23.06 -11.46
CA TRP A 630 -29.84 22.85 -12.16
C TRP A 630 -28.74 22.48 -11.17
N ASP A 631 -28.28 21.24 -11.26
CA ASP A 631 -27.28 20.64 -10.39
C ASP A 631 -25.92 20.61 -11.08
N LEU A 632 -24.95 21.23 -10.41
CA LEU A 632 -23.57 21.43 -10.87
C LEU A 632 -22.62 20.55 -10.06
N PHE A 633 -21.78 19.79 -10.76
CA PHE A 633 -20.78 18.91 -10.16
C PHE A 633 -19.37 19.28 -10.63
N ALA A 634 -18.41 19.36 -9.71
CA ALA A 634 -16.98 19.43 -9.98
C ALA A 634 -16.20 18.64 -8.92
N MET A 635 -14.89 18.44 -9.09
CA MET A 635 -14.06 17.71 -8.12
C MET A 635 -14.16 18.38 -6.74
N HIS A 636 -14.84 17.71 -5.80
CA HIS A 636 -15.15 18.20 -4.44
C HIS A 636 -16.15 19.39 -4.34
N TYR A 637 -16.95 19.67 -5.37
CA TYR A 637 -17.95 20.75 -5.35
C TYR A 637 -19.30 20.29 -5.90
N PHE A 638 -20.39 20.64 -5.20
CA PHE A 638 -21.76 20.38 -5.60
C PHE A 638 -22.67 21.57 -5.30
N ASN A 639 -23.36 22.15 -6.29
CA ASN A 639 -24.36 23.19 -6.02
C ASN A 639 -25.65 22.94 -6.81
N ARG A 640 -26.81 23.25 -6.18
CA ARG A 640 -28.14 23.21 -6.79
C ARG A 640 -28.67 24.63 -6.93
N ILE A 641 -29.05 25.02 -8.14
CA ILE A 641 -29.68 26.30 -8.43
C ILE A 641 -31.14 26.04 -8.82
N HIS A 642 -32.07 26.56 -8.03
CA HIS A 642 -33.51 26.39 -8.24
C HIS A 642 -34.09 27.58 -9.01
N PHE A 643 -34.91 27.30 -10.02
CA PHE A 643 -35.62 28.30 -10.82
C PHE A 643 -37.13 28.07 -10.71
N GLU A 644 -37.90 29.10 -10.39
CA GLU A 644 -39.36 29.01 -10.28
C GLU A 644 -40.07 30.18 -10.97
N LEU A 645 -41.13 29.89 -11.72
CA LEU A 645 -41.95 30.91 -12.36
C LEU A 645 -43.14 31.30 -11.46
N LYS A 646 -43.09 32.50 -10.87
CA LYS A 646 -44.18 33.08 -10.05
C LYS A 646 -44.59 34.45 -10.54
N ASN A 647 -45.88 34.65 -10.85
CA ASN A 647 -46.45 35.97 -11.17
C ASN A 647 -45.64 36.79 -12.22
N ASN A 648 -45.27 36.17 -13.35
CA ASN A 648 -44.41 36.73 -14.40
C ASN A 648 -42.96 37.05 -13.98
N ASN A 649 -42.53 36.60 -12.81
CA ASN A 649 -41.16 36.65 -12.34
C ASN A 649 -40.52 35.26 -12.40
N ILE A 650 -39.26 35.21 -12.84
CA ILE A 650 -38.40 34.04 -12.66
C ILE A 650 -37.61 34.26 -11.37
N GLU A 651 -37.95 33.51 -10.33
CA GLU A 651 -37.21 33.48 -9.07
C GLU A 651 -36.08 32.45 -9.18
N ILE A 652 -34.88 32.83 -8.72
CA ILE A 652 -33.68 32.00 -8.76
C ILE A 652 -33.11 31.92 -7.35
N ILE A 653 -32.85 30.71 -6.86
CA ILE A 653 -32.31 30.45 -5.52
C ILE A 653 -31.04 29.62 -5.66
N ASP A 654 -29.93 30.13 -5.14
CA ASP A 654 -28.65 29.42 -5.05
C ASP A 654 -28.52 28.76 -3.68
N MET A 655 -28.45 27.42 -3.66
CA MET A 655 -28.44 26.64 -2.42
C MET A 655 -27.15 26.85 -1.60
N GLN A 656 -25.97 26.89 -2.22
CA GLN A 656 -24.72 27.15 -1.50
C GLN A 656 -24.51 28.64 -1.22
N GLY A 657 -24.75 29.49 -2.21
CA GLY A 657 -24.46 30.92 -2.15
C GLY A 657 -25.35 31.70 -1.19
N LYS A 658 -26.48 31.11 -0.74
CA LYS A 658 -27.52 31.76 0.09
C LYS A 658 -28.00 33.10 -0.49
N LYS A 659 -27.94 33.24 -1.81
CA LYS A 659 -28.43 34.42 -2.54
C LYS A 659 -29.67 34.06 -3.33
N SER A 660 -30.47 35.09 -3.59
CA SER A 660 -31.67 34.96 -4.42
C SER A 660 -31.69 36.05 -5.48
N ALA A 661 -32.21 35.72 -6.65
CA ALA A 661 -32.46 36.68 -7.70
C ALA A 661 -33.89 36.58 -8.21
N VAL A 662 -34.39 37.69 -8.73
CA VAL A 662 -35.71 37.78 -9.36
C VAL A 662 -35.54 38.48 -10.69
N ILE A 663 -35.98 37.83 -11.76
CA ILE A 663 -36.05 38.41 -13.09
C ILE A 663 -37.52 38.69 -13.41
N THR A 664 -37.89 39.96 -13.39
CA THR A 664 -39.23 40.41 -13.78
C THR A 664 -39.28 40.59 -15.29
N ILE A 665 -40.23 39.96 -15.95
CA ILE A 665 -40.43 40.06 -17.40
C ILE A 665 -41.77 40.76 -17.67
N ASP A 666 -41.73 41.85 -18.43
CA ASP A 666 -42.90 42.57 -18.91
C ASP A 666 -43.00 42.45 -20.43
N ILE A 667 -44.03 41.73 -20.88
CA ILE A 667 -44.36 41.57 -22.30
C ILE A 667 -45.58 42.44 -22.57
N SER A 668 -45.31 43.72 -22.84
CA SER A 668 -46.34 44.67 -23.26
C SER A 668 -46.57 44.58 -24.77
N LYS A 669 -47.68 45.12 -25.29
CA LYS A 669 -48.01 45.09 -26.73
C LYS A 669 -46.93 45.67 -27.66
N ASN A 670 -45.96 46.44 -27.14
CA ASN A 670 -44.95 47.17 -27.91
C ASN A 670 -43.49 46.86 -27.50
N GLY A 671 -43.20 45.80 -26.73
CA GLY A 671 -41.81 45.41 -26.46
C GLY A 671 -41.61 44.42 -25.32
N PHE A 672 -40.48 43.72 -25.37
CA PHE A 672 -39.97 42.80 -24.35
C PHE A 672 -39.04 43.56 -23.39
N ASP A 673 -39.45 43.74 -22.14
CA ASP A 673 -38.63 44.34 -21.08
C ASP A 673 -38.33 43.32 -19.97
N LYS A 674 -37.10 43.35 -19.43
CA LYS A 674 -36.68 42.47 -18.33
C LYS A 674 -35.84 43.24 -17.30
N LYS A 675 -36.03 42.94 -16.02
CA LYS A 675 -35.29 43.55 -14.90
C LYS A 675 -34.75 42.49 -13.96
N LEU A 676 -33.50 42.64 -13.53
CA LEU A 676 -32.84 41.77 -12.55
C LEU A 676 -32.77 42.46 -11.18
N SER A 677 -33.22 41.74 -10.16
CA SER A 677 -33.06 42.08 -8.74
C SER A 677 -32.28 40.97 -8.05
N ILE A 678 -31.29 41.30 -7.22
CA ILE A 678 -30.52 40.34 -6.41
C ILE A 678 -30.70 40.74 -4.95
N ASP A 679 -31.08 39.78 -4.10
CA ASP A 679 -31.35 39.95 -2.67
C ASP A 679 -32.27 41.16 -2.38
N GLY A 680 -33.30 41.32 -3.22
CA GLY A 680 -34.30 42.38 -3.12
C GLY A 680 -33.88 43.75 -3.64
N LYS A 681 -32.66 43.90 -4.17
CA LYS A 681 -32.17 45.15 -4.77
C LYS A 681 -32.13 45.05 -6.28
N VAL A 682 -32.86 45.95 -6.95
CA VAL A 682 -32.78 46.13 -8.40
C VAL A 682 -31.36 46.58 -8.76
N ILE A 683 -30.73 45.88 -9.70
CA ILE A 683 -29.41 46.27 -10.20
C ILE A 683 -29.54 47.59 -10.97
N ASP A 684 -28.82 48.62 -10.54
CA ASP A 684 -28.81 49.93 -11.21
C ASP A 684 -27.95 49.92 -12.48
N ASP A 685 -28.09 50.96 -13.30
CA ASP A 685 -27.31 51.10 -14.54
C ASP A 685 -25.79 51.12 -14.28
N THR A 686 -25.32 51.45 -13.07
CA THR A 686 -23.90 51.47 -12.71
C THR A 686 -23.32 50.07 -12.60
N ILE A 687 -24.02 49.17 -11.88
CA ILE A 687 -23.63 47.78 -11.73
C ILE A 687 -23.86 47.03 -13.06
N LYS A 688 -24.94 47.34 -13.77
CA LYS A 688 -25.17 46.82 -15.13
C LYS A 688 -24.03 47.22 -16.07
N ASN A 689 -23.64 48.49 -16.12
CA ASN A 689 -22.51 48.95 -16.93
C ASN A 689 -21.17 48.37 -16.44
N TYR A 690 -20.98 48.17 -15.13
CA TYR A 690 -19.79 47.51 -14.59
C TYR A 690 -19.72 46.05 -15.04
N LEU A 691 -20.80 45.28 -14.93
CA LEU A 691 -20.86 43.89 -15.39
C LEU A 691 -20.73 43.81 -16.92
N GLU A 692 -21.46 44.66 -17.66
CA GLU A 692 -21.30 44.78 -19.12
C GLU A 692 -19.87 45.17 -19.51
N SER A 693 -19.19 46.02 -18.74
CA SER A 693 -17.78 46.36 -18.97
C SER A 693 -16.83 45.21 -18.63
N LYS A 694 -17.08 44.47 -17.53
CA LYS A 694 -16.32 43.27 -17.11
C LYS A 694 -16.40 42.17 -18.17
N TYR A 695 -17.54 42.05 -18.86
CA TYR A 695 -17.77 41.08 -19.94
C TYR A 695 -17.63 41.66 -21.37
N SER A 696 -17.21 42.92 -21.53
CA SER A 696 -16.93 43.54 -22.84
C SER A 696 -15.50 43.31 -23.33
N GLU A 697 -14.61 42.89 -22.43
CA GLU A 697 -13.25 42.48 -22.78
C GLU A 697 -13.30 41.09 -23.44
N THR A 698 -12.41 40.84 -24.38
CA THR A 698 -12.33 39.53 -25.07
C THR A 698 -10.98 38.91 -24.81
N VAL A 699 -10.93 37.58 -24.64
CA VAL A 699 -9.67 36.86 -24.59
C VAL A 699 -9.43 36.27 -25.96
N THR A 700 -8.29 36.56 -26.55
CA THR A 700 -7.85 35.86 -27.76
C THR A 700 -6.92 34.73 -27.32
N LEU A 701 -7.37 33.49 -27.51
CA LEU A 701 -6.60 32.28 -27.22
C LEU A 701 -5.92 31.78 -28.49
N TYR A 702 -4.70 31.27 -28.37
CA TYR A 702 -3.90 30.76 -29.48
C TYR A 702 -3.68 29.25 -29.37
N TYR A 703 -3.82 28.55 -30.50
CA TYR A 703 -3.74 27.09 -30.61
C TYR A 703 -2.85 26.70 -31.78
N GLU A 704 -2.25 25.51 -31.71
CA GLU A 704 -1.62 24.87 -32.88
C GLU A 704 -2.69 24.13 -33.68
N ASP A 705 -2.83 24.45 -34.96
CA ASP A 705 -3.66 23.69 -35.91
C ASP A 705 -2.97 23.62 -37.28
N ASN A 706 -2.81 22.42 -37.81
CA ASN A 706 -2.23 22.16 -39.14
C ASN A 706 -0.92 22.94 -39.43
N ASP A 707 0.08 22.81 -38.55
CA ASP A 707 1.40 23.47 -38.62
C ASP A 707 1.38 25.02 -38.65
N LYS A 708 0.30 25.61 -38.10
CA LYS A 708 0.14 27.06 -37.93
C LYS A 708 -0.41 27.39 -36.55
N ILE A 709 -0.22 28.64 -36.14
CA ILE A 709 -0.91 29.19 -34.98
C ILE A 709 -2.22 29.82 -35.45
N ILE A 710 -3.34 29.30 -34.94
CA ILE A 710 -4.66 29.90 -35.11
C ILE A 710 -5.08 30.61 -33.83
N SER A 711 -6.02 31.55 -33.95
CA SER A 711 -6.57 32.25 -32.79
C SER A 711 -8.08 32.10 -32.74
N LYS A 712 -8.62 31.88 -31.53
CA LYS A 712 -10.06 31.90 -31.25
C LYS A 712 -10.33 33.05 -30.30
N LYS A 713 -11.24 33.94 -30.69
CA LYS A 713 -11.77 34.95 -29.78
C LYS A 713 -12.80 34.28 -28.88
N VAL A 714 -12.59 34.37 -27.59
CA VAL A 714 -13.52 33.93 -26.55
C VAL A 714 -14.09 35.18 -25.91
N ASN A 715 -15.41 35.28 -25.88
CA ASN A 715 -16.06 36.31 -25.08
C ASN A 715 -15.98 35.85 -23.62
N VAL A 716 -15.66 36.75 -22.69
CA VAL A 716 -15.57 36.44 -21.25
C VAL A 716 -16.93 35.95 -20.68
N GLN A 717 -18.01 36.03 -21.45
CA GLN A 717 -19.28 35.36 -21.13
C GLN A 717 -19.16 33.83 -21.07
N ASP A 718 -18.21 33.24 -21.81
CA ASP A 718 -17.97 31.80 -21.93
C ASP A 718 -16.91 31.27 -20.93
N GLU A 719 -16.42 32.07 -19.98
CA GLU A 719 -15.49 31.58 -18.93
C GLU A 719 -16.19 30.61 -17.94
N PRO A 720 -15.48 29.55 -17.49
CA PRO A 720 -15.96 28.62 -16.48
C PRO A 720 -16.26 29.33 -15.16
N ILE A 721 -17.29 28.84 -14.46
CA ILE A 721 -17.84 29.47 -13.26
C ILE A 721 -16.90 29.23 -12.07
N GLU A 722 -16.27 30.28 -11.54
CA GLU A 722 -15.73 30.19 -10.17
C GLU A 722 -16.89 30.27 -9.15
N PRO A 723 -17.03 29.30 -8.24
CA PRO A 723 -18.14 29.21 -7.28
C PRO A 723 -18.34 30.41 -6.33
N SER A 724 -17.40 31.34 -6.24
CA SER A 724 -17.39 32.38 -5.20
C SER A 724 -18.16 33.66 -5.54
N GLU A 725 -18.65 33.87 -6.77
CA GLU A 725 -19.34 35.12 -7.15
C GLU A 725 -20.79 34.89 -7.62
N GLY A 726 -21.71 34.52 -6.73
CA GLY A 726 -23.14 34.28 -7.08
C GLY A 726 -23.89 35.43 -7.79
N ILE A 727 -23.34 36.66 -7.83
CA ILE A 727 -23.89 37.78 -8.62
C ILE A 727 -23.68 37.55 -10.13
N GLU A 728 -22.54 36.99 -10.52
CA GLU A 728 -22.17 36.76 -11.92
C GLU A 728 -23.07 35.72 -12.57
N LEU A 729 -23.34 34.64 -11.84
CA LEU A 729 -24.26 33.58 -12.24
C LEU A 729 -25.64 34.15 -12.59
N PHE A 730 -26.25 34.93 -11.68
CA PHE A 730 -27.57 35.50 -11.91
C PHE A 730 -27.59 36.48 -13.09
N TYR A 731 -26.51 37.25 -13.27
CA TYR A 731 -26.38 38.13 -14.42
C TYR A 731 -26.25 37.36 -15.74
N LYS A 732 -25.47 36.27 -15.80
CA LYS A 732 -25.36 35.41 -16.99
C LYS A 732 -26.72 34.79 -17.35
N VAL A 733 -27.46 34.26 -16.36
CA VAL A 733 -28.84 33.78 -16.57
C VAL A 733 -29.72 34.90 -17.14
N TYR A 734 -29.68 36.09 -16.52
CA TYR A 734 -30.43 37.24 -16.99
C TYR A 734 -30.08 37.62 -18.44
N ALA A 735 -28.80 37.60 -18.81
CA ALA A 735 -28.33 37.94 -20.15
C ALA A 735 -28.89 37.00 -21.22
N VAL A 736 -28.92 35.69 -20.95
CA VAL A 736 -29.35 34.68 -21.94
C VAL A 736 -30.87 34.59 -22.14
N ILE A 737 -31.68 35.27 -21.33
CA ILE A 737 -33.13 35.33 -21.51
C ILE A 737 -33.45 35.99 -22.85
N ALA A 738 -34.10 35.23 -23.72
CA ALA A 738 -34.50 35.65 -25.05
C ALA A 738 -35.97 36.08 -25.10
N ASP A 739 -36.31 36.86 -26.13
CA ASP A 739 -37.66 37.35 -26.38
C ASP A 739 -38.56 36.23 -26.92
N PHE A 740 -39.70 36.01 -26.25
CA PHE A 740 -40.74 35.06 -26.65
C PHE A 740 -42.13 35.66 -26.42
N PRO A 741 -43.16 35.20 -27.15
CA PRO A 741 -44.52 35.73 -27.04
C PRO A 741 -45.16 35.65 -25.65
N THR A 742 -44.74 34.70 -24.82
CA THR A 742 -45.25 34.53 -23.45
C THR A 742 -44.14 34.28 -22.44
N VAL A 743 -44.34 34.71 -21.19
CA VAL A 743 -43.36 34.48 -20.10
C VAL A 743 -43.13 32.98 -19.87
N GLN A 744 -44.15 32.14 -20.10
CA GLN A 744 -44.01 30.69 -20.01
C GLN A 744 -43.07 30.13 -21.10
N GLU A 745 -43.14 30.64 -22.34
CA GLU A 745 -42.22 30.24 -23.41
C GLU A 745 -40.79 30.72 -23.13
N VAL A 746 -40.62 31.93 -22.55
CA VAL A 746 -39.32 32.39 -22.05
C VAL A 746 -38.76 31.41 -21.02
N PHE A 747 -39.57 31.00 -20.05
CA PHE A 747 -39.16 30.08 -18.99
C PHE A 747 -38.83 28.68 -19.52
N ASN A 748 -39.65 28.15 -20.43
CA ASN A 748 -39.40 26.87 -21.08
C ASN A 748 -38.09 26.90 -21.89
N ASN A 749 -37.86 27.98 -22.66
CA ASN A 749 -36.63 28.15 -23.43
C ASN A 749 -35.40 28.23 -22.51
N LEU A 750 -35.52 28.94 -21.39
CA LEU A 750 -34.46 29.01 -20.39
C LEU A 750 -34.11 27.61 -19.85
N ALA A 751 -35.12 26.83 -19.44
CA ALA A 751 -34.91 25.46 -18.96
C ALA A 751 -34.26 24.55 -20.03
N ASP A 752 -34.67 24.68 -21.30
CA ASP A 752 -34.09 23.91 -22.41
C ASP A 752 -32.62 24.27 -22.68
N LYS A 753 -32.17 25.50 -22.38
CA LYS A 753 -30.76 25.89 -22.52
C LYS A 753 -29.84 25.11 -21.57
N PHE A 754 -30.30 24.80 -20.36
CA PHE A 754 -29.54 24.04 -19.37
C PHE A 754 -29.44 22.54 -19.67
N ILE A 755 -30.28 22.03 -20.57
CA ILE A 755 -30.22 20.62 -20.98
C ILE A 755 -29.13 20.40 -22.04
N ASN A 756 -28.75 21.43 -22.80
CA ASN A 756 -27.76 21.34 -23.86
C ASN A 756 -26.34 21.59 -23.33
N ASN A 757 -25.35 20.81 -23.77
CA ASN A 757 -23.92 20.84 -23.34
C ASN A 757 -23.19 22.20 -23.51
N LYS A 758 -23.85 23.26 -23.98
CA LYS A 758 -23.23 24.54 -24.36
C LYS A 758 -23.21 25.59 -23.24
N PHE A 759 -23.89 25.37 -22.12
CA PHE A 759 -23.99 26.41 -21.08
C PHE A 759 -22.73 26.51 -20.20
N ILE A 760 -21.89 25.48 -20.19
CA ILE A 760 -20.57 25.46 -19.54
C ILE A 760 -19.61 24.82 -20.56
N GLU A 761 -19.14 25.59 -21.54
CA GLU A 761 -18.01 25.15 -22.35
C GLU A 761 -16.71 25.47 -21.59
N GLU A 762 -15.93 24.45 -21.23
CA GLU A 762 -14.51 24.64 -20.97
C GLU A 762 -13.77 24.49 -22.30
N THR A 763 -12.97 25.48 -22.65
CA THR A 763 -11.89 25.29 -23.61
C THR A 763 -10.94 24.22 -23.04
N ASP A 764 -10.70 23.16 -23.80
CA ASP A 764 -9.75 22.09 -23.45
C ASP A 764 -8.36 22.69 -23.21
N GLU A 765 -8.00 22.89 -21.94
CA GLU A 765 -6.81 23.62 -21.50
C GLU A 765 -5.51 22.97 -21.99
N ASN A 766 -5.55 21.69 -22.35
CA ASN A 766 -4.39 20.93 -22.82
C ASN A 766 -3.90 21.33 -24.22
N LEU A 767 -4.66 22.14 -24.96
CA LEU A 767 -4.35 22.54 -26.35
C LEU A 767 -4.03 24.04 -26.51
N ILE A 768 -4.12 24.83 -25.44
CA ILE A 768 -3.86 26.28 -25.48
C ILE A 768 -2.36 26.54 -25.37
N LEU A 769 -1.82 27.37 -26.27
CA LEU A 769 -0.44 27.84 -26.18
C LEU A 769 -0.29 29.02 -25.23
N THR A 770 -1.15 30.04 -25.40
CA THR A 770 -1.19 31.27 -24.60
C THR A 770 -2.47 32.04 -24.94
N GLY A 771 -2.76 33.10 -24.18
CA GLY A 771 -3.81 34.07 -24.49
C GLY A 771 -3.38 35.52 -24.27
N VAL A 772 -4.20 36.44 -24.78
CA VAL A 772 -4.12 37.87 -24.45
C VAL A 772 -5.51 38.44 -24.24
N GLN A 773 -5.67 39.19 -23.15
CA GLN A 773 -6.86 39.97 -22.86
C GLN A 773 -6.84 41.24 -23.71
N ILE A 774 -7.94 41.48 -24.43
CA ILE A 774 -8.17 42.64 -25.27
C ILE A 774 -9.24 43.50 -24.62
N ASP A 775 -8.92 44.76 -24.37
CA ASP A 775 -9.85 45.71 -23.76
C ASP A 775 -11.00 46.08 -24.72
N SER A 776 -12.01 46.78 -24.18
CA SER A 776 -13.19 47.20 -24.93
C SER A 776 -12.91 48.16 -26.11
N THR A 777 -11.68 48.68 -26.23
CA THR A 777 -11.22 49.51 -27.36
C THR A 777 -10.42 48.73 -28.40
N GLY A 778 -10.25 47.41 -28.21
CA GLY A 778 -9.51 46.53 -29.10
C GLY A 778 -8.00 46.49 -28.85
N LYS A 779 -7.52 46.98 -27.69
CA LYS A 779 -6.08 47.01 -27.37
C LYS A 779 -5.68 45.88 -26.42
N PRO A 780 -4.47 45.30 -26.59
CA PRO A 780 -3.93 44.33 -25.64
C PRO A 780 -3.73 44.92 -24.25
N LYS A 781 -4.20 44.20 -23.24
CA LYS A 781 -4.17 44.60 -21.83
C LYS A 781 -3.17 43.75 -21.04
N ASP A 782 -3.40 42.45 -20.98
CA ASP A 782 -2.58 41.49 -20.22
C ASP A 782 -2.44 40.18 -21.02
N GLY A 783 -1.23 39.62 -21.07
CA GLY A 783 -0.93 38.35 -21.76
C GLY A 783 -0.06 38.51 -23.02
N ILE A 784 0.07 37.44 -23.80
CA ILE A 784 0.96 37.38 -24.96
C ILE A 784 0.13 37.43 -26.26
N LEU A 785 0.26 38.54 -26.99
CA LEU A 785 -0.30 38.69 -28.33
C LEU A 785 0.63 38.02 -29.34
N ILE A 786 0.12 37.06 -30.11
CA ILE A 786 0.84 36.43 -31.23
C ILE A 786 0.30 37.00 -32.54
N THR A 787 1.22 37.52 -33.37
CA THR A 787 0.90 38.04 -34.71
C THR A 787 1.71 37.28 -35.78
N PRO A 788 1.08 36.80 -36.86
CA PRO A 788 1.81 36.13 -37.93
C PRO A 788 2.68 37.11 -38.72
N ALA A 789 3.87 36.66 -39.11
CA ALA A 789 4.84 37.35 -39.95
C ALA A 789 5.12 36.54 -41.24
N GLN A 790 6.12 36.94 -42.02
CA GLN A 790 6.47 36.25 -43.27
C GLN A 790 7.07 34.86 -43.00
N ASN A 791 6.91 33.93 -43.95
CA ASN A 791 7.55 32.59 -43.93
C ASN A 791 7.20 31.70 -42.70
N ASN A 792 5.93 31.68 -42.28
CA ASN A 792 5.46 30.90 -41.11
C ASN A 792 6.23 31.21 -39.81
N THR A 793 6.61 32.48 -39.65
CA THR A 793 7.17 33.02 -38.41
C THR A 793 6.13 33.90 -37.70
N TYR A 794 6.36 34.14 -36.42
CA TYR A 794 5.43 34.85 -35.54
C TYR A 794 6.17 35.89 -34.70
N THR A 795 5.48 36.98 -34.39
CA THR A 795 5.91 37.99 -33.43
C THR A 795 5.09 37.84 -32.16
N LEU A 796 5.77 37.61 -31.03
CA LEU A 796 5.18 37.45 -29.71
C LEU A 796 5.39 38.75 -28.92
N GLN A 797 4.32 39.34 -28.42
CA GLN A 797 4.33 40.60 -27.68
C GLN A 797 3.69 40.39 -26.30
N LEU A 798 4.48 40.50 -25.24
CA LEU A 798 3.99 40.40 -23.86
C LEU A 798 3.48 41.76 -23.38
N TYR A 799 2.22 41.80 -22.94
CA TYR A 799 1.58 42.95 -22.32
C TYR A 799 1.30 42.67 -20.85
N MET A 800 1.55 43.67 -20.00
CA MET A 800 1.15 43.69 -18.61
C MET A 800 0.62 45.07 -18.25
N ASN A 801 -0.56 45.16 -17.63
CA ASN A 801 -1.24 46.39 -17.26
C ASN A 801 -1.31 47.40 -18.42
N ARG A 802 -1.64 46.92 -19.63
CA ARG A 802 -1.73 47.69 -20.90
C ARG A 802 -0.38 48.23 -21.41
N LYS A 803 0.73 47.82 -20.82
CA LYS A 803 2.07 48.22 -21.24
C LYS A 803 2.75 47.04 -21.94
N LEU A 804 3.32 47.31 -23.11
CA LEU A 804 4.16 46.36 -23.80
C LEU A 804 5.48 46.19 -23.03
N MET A 805 5.73 44.97 -22.57
CA MET A 805 6.89 44.62 -21.74
C MET A 805 8.04 44.09 -22.59
N LYS A 806 7.75 43.21 -23.55
CA LYS A 806 8.76 42.54 -24.38
C LYS A 806 8.19 42.14 -25.74
N ILE A 807 9.05 42.18 -26.76
CA ILE A 807 8.76 41.69 -28.11
C ILE A 807 9.82 40.66 -28.50
N VAL A 808 9.38 39.55 -29.10
CA VAL A 808 10.25 38.58 -29.78
C VAL A 808 9.75 38.42 -31.22
N GLU A 809 10.58 38.75 -32.20
CA GLU A 809 10.24 38.72 -33.62
C GLU A 809 10.82 37.49 -34.32
N ASN A 810 10.25 37.11 -35.48
CA ASN A 810 10.72 36.03 -36.34
C ASN A 810 10.80 34.64 -35.68
N VAL A 811 9.87 34.34 -34.75
CA VAL A 811 9.80 33.03 -34.08
C VAL A 811 9.22 32.01 -35.05
N THR A 812 9.96 30.97 -35.40
CA THR A 812 9.45 29.89 -36.27
C THR A 812 8.40 29.07 -35.54
N PHE A 813 7.38 28.54 -36.24
CA PHE A 813 6.30 27.70 -35.68
C PHE A 813 6.77 26.74 -34.56
N ASN A 814 7.76 25.87 -34.82
CA ASN A 814 8.28 24.89 -33.86
C ASN A 814 8.89 25.47 -32.56
N LYS A 815 9.15 26.78 -32.52
CA LYS A 815 9.75 27.48 -31.37
C LYS A 815 8.75 28.36 -30.61
N VAL A 816 7.53 28.55 -31.14
CA VAL A 816 6.53 29.43 -30.53
C VAL A 816 6.22 28.99 -29.10
N LYS A 817 5.96 27.70 -28.88
CA LYS A 817 5.67 27.15 -27.55
C LYS A 817 6.80 27.34 -26.53
N GLU A 818 8.05 27.23 -26.95
CA GLU A 818 9.22 27.44 -26.09
C GLU A 818 9.39 28.92 -25.73
N GLU A 819 9.23 29.82 -26.71
CA GLU A 819 9.37 31.27 -26.50
C GLU A 819 8.23 31.86 -25.68
N VAL A 820 7.00 31.33 -25.81
CA VAL A 820 5.88 31.66 -24.90
C VAL A 820 6.26 31.36 -23.46
N LYS A 821 6.73 30.15 -23.15
CA LYS A 821 7.16 29.78 -21.78
C LYS A 821 8.25 30.70 -21.24
N LYS A 822 9.20 31.14 -22.08
CA LYS A 822 10.25 32.09 -21.67
C LYS A 822 9.70 33.49 -21.37
N LEU A 823 8.63 33.90 -22.04
CA LEU A 823 7.95 35.17 -21.79
C LEU A 823 7.09 35.14 -20.54
N GLU A 824 6.63 33.97 -20.11
CA GLU A 824 5.85 33.79 -18.88
C GLU A 824 6.71 33.77 -17.61
N ILE A 825 8.00 33.41 -17.69
CA ILE A 825 8.94 33.30 -16.54
C ILE A 825 9.65 34.64 -16.24
N ILE A 826 8.94 35.76 -16.25
CA ILE A 826 9.54 37.06 -15.88
C ILE A 826 9.29 37.32 -14.40
N ASP A 827 10.36 37.35 -13.60
CA ASP A 827 10.40 37.80 -12.19
C ASP A 827 9.96 39.26 -12.02
#